data_AF-A0A9P0LKL7-F1
#
_entry.id   AF-A0A9P0LKL7-F1
#
_cell.length_a   1.000
_cell.length_b   1.000
_cell.length_c   1.000
_cell.angle_alpha   90.00
_cell.angle_beta   90.00
_cell.angle_gamma   90.00
#
_symmetry.space_group_name_H-M   'P 1'
#
loop_
_entity.id
_entity.type
_entity.pdbx_description
1 polymer ?
#
loop_
_entity_poly.entity_id
_entity_poly.type
_entity_poly.pdbx_seq_one_letter_code
_entity_poly.pdbx_strand_id
1 'polypeptide(L)'
;MAYHYIVTAHKPTAVTSCVTGNFTSPSDLNLIVAKNTRLEIYLVTPEGLRPIKEVGLYGKVAVMKLFRPQQEKKDLLFLVTMRYNAMILECVSDGDNIDIITKAHGNVADRIGKPSETGILAVIDPKARVIGLRLYDGLFKIIPLDKENYELKATNFRMDELQVHDVEFLHGCANPTLILIHQDVNGRHVKTHEISLREKEFVKIPWRQDNVETEASIIIPVPSPLGGAIIIGQESILYHDGLVSVVVAPPVIKQSTIICYAKVDPGGLRYLLGDMAGHLFMLFIETEARGDGNDVVKDLKVELLGEIATPECITYLDNGVLFIGSRIGDSQLVKLNTKADESGSYVTVMESFTNLAPILDMCVVDLERQGQGQLVTCSGAFKEGSLRIIRNGIGIQEHASIDLPGIKGMWALRAAYGNKLDNTLVLSFVGQTRVLSLNGEEVEETDVGGFASDQQTFYCGNVAHDQIIQVTSVSARLVSIQNKTLVAEWKPPNDKSISVVACNTNQLVLATGCAVYYLEIQPNELILKGNTTLDVEVACLDISPLGEGNTTSELVAVGLWTEISARLLRLPDLSEATKELLGGEIIPRSVLMASFEGHNYLLCALGDGSMFYFTLNKESGTLSDKKKVTLGTQPTVLRTFRSLSTTNVFACSDRPTVIYSSNHKLVFSNVNMKEVNHMCSLNAEAYPDSLALATDTSVTIGTIDEIQKLHIRTVPLQESARRIAYQEQSQTFGVVTSRIDIQDSTGLNPARQSASTTAQSVTVSSSVGSLAVGKSGSGSVLGGSAAPDYGQEVEIHNLLIIDQNTFEVLHAHQLMQQEYAMSLVSCTLGNDPNAYFIVGTANVNPEESEPKQGRILVFHWNENKLTQVSEKEIKGSCYSLCEFNGKLLASINSTVRLFEWTNEKELRLECSHFNNIISLFLKTKGDFILIGDLMRSMTLLQYKTMEGSFEEIARDYNPNWMTAIEILDDDVFLGAENSFNIFVCQKDSAAATDEERSQMHEVGQFHVGDMMNVFRHGSLVMQNVGESSTPTRGCVLFGTVGGAIGLVTQIPQDFYEFLMDLQNKLATVIKSVGKIEHSYWRAFHTDIKTENAEGFIDGDLIESFLDLSPDKMKEVSDGLGQTVTVEYLVKMIEDLTRIH
;
A
#
# COMPACT_ATOMS: atom_id res chain seq x y z
N MET A 1 -24.91 22.63 -9.19
CA MET A 1 -24.40 21.69 -8.17
C MET A 1 -23.31 20.85 -8.81
N ALA A 2 -22.22 20.60 -8.09
CA ALA A 2 -21.11 19.79 -8.55
C ALA A 2 -21.22 18.36 -7.98
N TYR A 3 -20.90 17.36 -8.79
CA TYR A 3 -20.98 15.95 -8.41
C TYR A 3 -19.62 15.28 -8.60
N HIS A 4 -19.28 14.36 -7.70
CA HIS A 4 -17.93 13.82 -7.58
C HIS A 4 -17.94 12.29 -7.48
N TYR A 5 -16.88 11.69 -7.99
CA TYR A 5 -16.56 10.28 -7.83
C TYR A 5 -15.25 10.16 -7.06
N ILE A 6 -15.25 9.35 -6.00
CA ILE A 6 -14.09 9.12 -5.14
C ILE A 6 -13.73 7.63 -5.12
N VAL A 7 -12.46 7.30 -5.36
CA VAL A 7 -11.99 5.89 -5.42
C VAL A 7 -10.60 5.74 -4.81
N THR A 8 -10.32 4.58 -4.23
CA THR A 8 -9.01 4.22 -3.68
C THR A 8 -8.10 3.68 -4.79
N ALA A 9 -7.05 4.41 -5.14
CA ALA A 9 -6.07 3.99 -6.15
C ALA A 9 -5.03 3.01 -5.58
N HIS A 10 -4.63 3.23 -4.32
CA HIS A 10 -3.79 2.32 -3.55
C HIS A 10 -4.37 2.16 -2.13
N LYS A 11 -4.54 0.91 -1.69
CA LYS A 11 -5.13 0.58 -0.38
C LYS A 11 -4.26 1.09 0.78
N PRO A 12 -4.84 1.28 1.98
CA PRO A 12 -4.07 1.57 3.18
C PRO A 12 -3.02 0.48 3.46
N THR A 13 -1.81 0.90 3.81
CA THR A 13 -0.69 0.00 4.10
C THR A 13 -0.32 -0.07 5.58
N ALA A 14 -0.71 0.93 6.36
CA ALA A 14 -0.43 0.99 7.79
C ALA A 14 -1.11 -0.17 8.54
N VAL A 15 -0.32 -0.90 9.33
CA VAL A 15 -0.86 -1.92 10.25
C VAL A 15 -1.28 -1.24 11.55
N THR A 16 -2.56 -1.34 11.89
CA THR A 16 -3.10 -0.77 13.14
C THR A 16 -3.22 -1.80 14.25
N SER A 17 -3.37 -3.08 13.91
CA SER A 17 -3.46 -4.17 14.88
C SER A 17 -3.15 -5.50 14.21
N CYS A 18 -2.61 -6.44 14.98
CA CYS A 18 -2.35 -7.80 14.55
C CYS A 18 -2.64 -8.78 15.68
N VAL A 19 -3.20 -9.95 15.35
CA VAL A 19 -3.50 -11.02 16.30
C VAL A 19 -3.19 -12.39 15.69
N THR A 20 -2.83 -13.35 16.54
CA THR A 20 -2.64 -14.75 16.14
C THR A 20 -3.54 -15.69 16.93
N GLY A 21 -3.95 -16.77 16.29
CA GLY A 21 -4.77 -17.83 16.88
C GLY A 21 -5.30 -18.80 15.82
N ASN A 22 -6.20 -19.69 16.21
CA ASN A 22 -6.79 -20.71 15.37
C ASN A 22 -8.15 -20.25 14.82
N PHE A 23 -8.15 -19.40 13.80
CA PHE A 23 -9.38 -18.76 13.29
C PHE A 23 -10.03 -19.55 12.15
N THR A 24 -9.23 -20.03 11.20
CA THR A 24 -9.69 -20.74 10.00
C THR A 24 -10.05 -22.20 10.30
N SER A 25 -9.21 -22.89 11.08
CA SER A 25 -9.49 -24.21 11.61
C SER A 25 -8.92 -24.37 13.02
N PRO A 26 -9.34 -25.39 13.80
CA PRO A 26 -8.81 -25.64 15.14
C PRO A 26 -7.30 -25.94 15.21
N SER A 27 -6.69 -26.35 14.10
CA SER A 27 -5.26 -26.72 14.01
C SER A 27 -4.40 -25.66 13.33
N ASP A 28 -4.99 -24.84 12.47
CA ASP A 28 -4.25 -23.86 11.69
C ASP A 28 -3.85 -22.70 12.57
N LEU A 29 -2.58 -22.29 12.49
CA LEU A 29 -2.13 -21.05 13.11
C LEU A 29 -2.32 -19.92 12.11
N ASN A 30 -3.18 -18.97 12.45
CA ASN A 30 -3.47 -17.82 11.62
C ASN A 30 -2.81 -16.55 12.17
N LEU A 31 -2.45 -15.67 11.26
CA LEU A 31 -2.15 -14.26 11.54
C LEU A 31 -3.26 -13.42 10.90
N ILE A 32 -3.89 -12.56 11.67
CA ILE A 32 -4.90 -11.62 11.19
C ILE A 32 -4.37 -10.21 11.39
N VAL A 33 -4.32 -9.44 10.32
CA VAL A 33 -3.78 -8.08 10.29
C VAL A 33 -4.89 -7.10 9.94
N ALA A 34 -5.04 -6.05 10.74
CA ALA A 34 -5.94 -4.94 10.48
C ALA A 34 -5.15 -3.78 9.83
N LYS A 35 -5.60 -3.36 8.65
CA LYS A 35 -5.10 -2.19 7.92
C LYS A 35 -6.22 -1.19 7.73
N ASN A 36 -6.41 -0.33 8.72
CA ASN A 36 -7.48 0.67 8.77
C ASN A 36 -8.89 0.07 8.60
N THR A 37 -9.41 -0.03 7.37
CA THR A 37 -10.73 -0.57 7.00
C THR A 37 -10.67 -1.98 6.40
N ARG A 38 -9.50 -2.63 6.41
CA ARG A 38 -9.27 -3.96 5.82
C ARG A 38 -8.81 -4.95 6.88
N LEU A 39 -9.20 -6.21 6.71
CA LEU A 39 -8.68 -7.37 7.42
C LEU A 39 -8.00 -8.30 6.43
N GLU A 40 -6.74 -8.62 6.69
CA GLU A 40 -5.97 -9.61 5.95
C GLU A 40 -5.77 -10.84 6.82
N ILE A 41 -6.06 -12.02 6.29
CA ILE A 41 -5.97 -13.29 7.00
C ILE A 41 -4.92 -14.15 6.31
N TYR A 42 -3.92 -14.58 7.08
CA TYR A 42 -2.81 -15.41 6.64
C TYR A 42 -2.79 -16.75 7.37
N LEU A 43 -2.31 -17.80 6.70
CA LEU A 43 -1.87 -19.05 7.30
C LEU A 43 -0.37 -18.96 7.57
N VAL A 44 0.04 -19.30 8.79
CA VAL A 44 1.46 -19.43 9.13
C VAL A 44 1.94 -20.78 8.60
N THR A 45 2.92 -20.74 7.71
CA THR A 45 3.54 -21.93 7.09
C THR A 45 5.04 -21.95 7.36
N PRO A 46 5.72 -23.10 7.22
CA PRO A 46 7.18 -23.17 7.36
C PRO A 46 7.94 -22.24 6.40
N GLU A 47 7.36 -21.96 5.22
CA GLU A 47 7.93 -21.11 4.18
C GLU A 47 7.67 -19.61 4.40
N GLY A 48 6.75 -19.24 5.30
CA GLY A 48 6.35 -17.84 5.53
C GLY A 48 4.85 -17.69 5.74
N LEU A 49 4.30 -16.56 5.31
CA LEU A 49 2.86 -16.25 5.43
C LEU A 49 2.15 -16.52 4.12
N ARG A 50 1.18 -17.44 4.12
CA ARG A 50 0.33 -17.71 2.96
C ARG A 50 -0.97 -16.90 3.07
N PRO A 51 -1.28 -15.99 2.13
CA PRO A 51 -2.54 -15.25 2.16
C PRO A 51 -3.72 -16.21 1.96
N ILE A 52 -4.79 -16.02 2.75
CA ILE A 52 -6.02 -16.81 2.67
C ILE A 52 -7.16 -15.96 2.15
N LYS A 53 -7.38 -14.80 2.77
CA LYS A 53 -8.53 -13.94 2.47
C LYS A 53 -8.25 -12.51 2.89
N GLU A 54 -8.70 -11.57 2.07
CA GLU A 54 -8.77 -10.15 2.40
C GLU A 54 -10.24 -9.70 2.43
N VAL A 55 -10.62 -8.92 3.43
CA VAL A 55 -12.01 -8.47 3.63
C VAL A 55 -12.05 -6.97 3.93
N GLY A 56 -12.93 -6.25 3.25
CA GLY A 56 -13.25 -4.85 3.56
C GLY A 56 -14.32 -4.71 4.65
N LEU A 57 -14.15 -3.69 5.49
CA LEU A 57 -15.08 -3.30 6.54
C LEU A 57 -15.59 -1.88 6.29
N TYR A 58 -16.88 -1.66 6.53
CA TYR A 58 -17.47 -0.32 6.59
C TYR A 58 -17.20 0.31 7.96
N GLY A 59 -15.93 0.49 8.29
CA GLY A 59 -15.47 1.05 9.56
C GLY A 59 -13.97 0.90 9.77
N LYS A 60 -13.35 1.94 10.34
CA LYS A 60 -11.97 1.90 10.82
C LYS A 60 -11.87 1.00 12.05
N VAL A 61 -11.03 -0.03 11.98
CA VAL A 61 -10.79 -0.95 13.11
C VAL A 61 -10.10 -0.18 14.24
N ALA A 62 -10.76 -0.12 15.40
CA ALA A 62 -10.21 0.46 16.61
C ALA A 62 -9.55 -0.60 17.50
N VAL A 63 -10.22 -1.72 17.72
CA VAL A 63 -9.69 -2.83 18.51
C VAL A 63 -10.03 -4.17 17.84
N MET A 64 -9.05 -5.08 17.85
CA MET A 64 -9.17 -6.44 17.34
C MET A 64 -8.63 -7.43 18.36
N LYS A 65 -9.42 -8.43 18.76
CA LYS A 65 -9.01 -9.48 19.71
C LYS A 65 -9.61 -10.83 19.29
N LEU A 66 -8.80 -11.89 19.38
CA LEU A 66 -9.28 -13.27 19.26
C LEU A 66 -9.67 -13.83 20.63
N PHE A 67 -10.68 -14.68 20.66
CA PHE A 67 -11.08 -15.39 21.86
C PHE A 67 -11.73 -16.74 21.53
N ARG A 68 -11.61 -17.71 22.45
CA ARG A 68 -12.24 -19.03 22.32
C ARG A 68 -13.28 -19.24 23.43
N PRO A 69 -14.58 -19.17 23.12
CA PRO A 69 -15.61 -19.66 24.03
C PRO A 69 -15.41 -21.14 24.34
N GLN A 70 -15.71 -21.58 25.57
CA GLN A 70 -15.50 -22.98 26.01
C GLN A 70 -16.20 -24.04 25.14
N GLN A 71 -17.23 -23.65 24.39
CA GLN A 71 -18.03 -24.55 23.56
C GLN A 71 -17.61 -24.54 22.08
N GLU A 72 -16.70 -23.65 21.69
CA GLU A 72 -16.22 -23.51 20.32
C GLU A 72 -14.86 -24.21 20.16
N LYS A 73 -14.63 -24.79 18.98
CA LYS A 73 -13.38 -25.52 18.68
C LYS A 73 -12.29 -24.63 18.09
N LYS A 74 -12.68 -23.52 17.49
CA LYS A 74 -11.83 -22.52 16.84
C LYS A 74 -12.10 -21.15 17.47
N ASP A 75 -11.19 -20.21 17.25
CA ASP A 75 -11.31 -18.86 17.76
C ASP A 75 -12.36 -18.06 16.99
N LEU A 76 -12.98 -17.12 17.70
CA LEU A 76 -13.84 -16.09 17.13
C LEU A 76 -13.09 -14.76 17.17
N LEU A 77 -13.38 -13.89 16.21
CA LEU A 77 -12.77 -12.57 16.10
C LEU A 77 -13.73 -11.50 16.60
N PHE A 78 -13.36 -10.80 17.66
CA PHE A 78 -14.08 -9.63 18.15
C PHE A 78 -13.44 -8.35 17.60
N LEU A 79 -14.28 -7.46 17.09
CA LEU A 79 -13.87 -6.17 16.53
C LEU A 79 -14.76 -5.05 17.05
N VAL A 80 -14.13 -3.90 17.28
CA VAL A 80 -14.83 -2.62 17.50
C VAL A 80 -14.27 -1.61 16.51
N THR A 81 -15.17 -0.88 15.84
CA THR A 81 -14.80 0.21 14.93
C THR A 81 -14.72 1.55 15.67
N MET A 82 -14.05 2.55 15.08
CA MET A 82 -13.98 3.91 15.65
C MET A 82 -15.36 4.59 15.78
N ARG A 83 -16.36 4.16 15.01
CA ARG A 83 -17.77 4.57 15.15
C ARG A 83 -18.59 3.62 16.06
N TYR A 84 -17.90 2.92 16.96
CA TYR A 84 -18.49 2.06 18.00
C TYR A 84 -19.34 0.90 17.49
N ASN A 85 -19.22 0.49 16.22
CA ASN A 85 -19.83 -0.77 15.78
C ASN A 85 -19.00 -1.92 16.30
N ALA A 86 -19.58 -2.73 17.17
CA ALA A 86 -19.00 -3.96 17.70
C ALA A 86 -19.52 -5.16 16.91
N MET A 87 -18.67 -6.15 16.69
CA MET A 87 -19.04 -7.38 15.98
C MET A 87 -18.20 -8.58 16.42
N ILE A 88 -18.80 -9.76 16.32
CA ILE A 88 -18.13 -11.05 16.46
C ILE A 88 -18.21 -11.76 15.11
N LEU A 89 -17.05 -12.05 14.54
CA LEU A 89 -16.90 -12.71 13.24
C LEU A 89 -16.44 -14.16 13.41
N GLU A 90 -16.89 -15.01 12.49
CA GLU A 90 -16.50 -16.41 12.39
C GLU A 90 -16.09 -16.73 10.95
N CYS A 91 -14.98 -17.46 10.79
CA CYS A 91 -14.56 -18.00 9.50
C CYS A 91 -15.28 -19.31 9.21
N VAL A 92 -16.00 -19.41 8.10
CA VAL A 92 -16.65 -20.65 7.64
C VAL A 92 -16.03 -21.07 6.31
N SER A 93 -15.69 -22.34 6.21
CA SER A 93 -15.15 -22.94 4.99
C SER A 93 -16.18 -23.94 4.44
N ASP A 94 -16.51 -23.80 3.16
CA ASP A 94 -17.33 -24.72 2.38
C ASP A 94 -16.53 -25.19 1.16
N GLY A 95 -15.85 -26.33 1.29
CA GLY A 95 -14.85 -26.78 0.32
C GLY A 95 -13.70 -25.79 0.22
N ASP A 96 -13.40 -25.32 -0.99
CA ASP A 96 -12.34 -24.34 -1.26
C ASP A 96 -12.77 -22.89 -0.97
N ASN A 97 -14.06 -22.62 -0.74
CA ASN A 97 -14.56 -21.28 -0.45
C ASN A 97 -14.46 -20.94 1.03
N ILE A 98 -13.80 -19.82 1.33
CA ILE A 98 -13.68 -19.26 2.69
C ILE A 98 -14.46 -17.96 2.76
N ASP A 99 -15.44 -17.94 3.68
CA ASP A 99 -16.32 -16.81 3.96
C ASP A 99 -16.23 -16.38 5.43
N ILE A 100 -16.30 -15.07 5.64
CA ILE A 100 -16.34 -14.48 6.98
C ILE A 100 -17.76 -14.06 7.30
N ILE A 101 -18.38 -14.73 8.27
CA ILE A 101 -19.77 -14.48 8.67
C ILE A 101 -19.84 -13.65 9.94
N THR A 102 -20.89 -12.84 10.05
CA THR A 102 -21.19 -12.07 11.26
C THR A 102 -22.05 -12.88 12.20
N LYS A 103 -21.48 -13.30 13.33
CA LYS A 103 -22.17 -14.09 14.37
C LYS A 103 -23.02 -13.20 15.27
N ALA A 104 -22.48 -12.05 15.68
CA ALA A 104 -23.19 -11.05 16.47
C ALA A 104 -22.70 -9.65 16.08
N HIS A 105 -23.55 -8.64 16.20
CA HIS A 105 -23.20 -7.25 15.88
C HIS A 105 -24.13 -6.28 16.61
N GLY A 106 -23.64 -5.06 16.86
CA GLY A 106 -24.42 -3.97 17.44
C GLY A 106 -23.58 -2.71 17.58
N ASN A 107 -24.24 -1.55 17.63
CA ASN A 107 -23.56 -0.30 17.94
C ASN A 107 -23.58 -0.08 19.47
N VAL A 108 -22.39 0.08 20.05
CA VAL A 108 -22.20 0.18 21.51
C VAL A 108 -21.98 1.63 21.98
N ALA A 109 -22.18 2.63 21.11
CA ALA A 109 -22.12 4.03 21.48
C ALA A 109 -23.19 4.39 22.52
N ASP A 110 -22.84 5.27 23.44
CA ASP A 110 -23.81 5.93 24.29
C ASP A 110 -24.22 7.26 23.66
N ARG A 111 -25.50 7.64 23.79
CA ARG A 111 -26.00 8.92 23.26
C ARG A 111 -25.34 10.14 23.90
N ILE A 112 -24.82 9.98 25.12
CA ILE A 112 -24.20 11.03 25.92
C ILE A 112 -22.99 10.40 26.59
N GLY A 113 -21.82 11.01 26.42
CA GLY A 113 -20.57 10.60 27.05
C GLY A 113 -19.41 11.41 26.48
N LYS A 114 -18.42 11.73 27.32
CA LYS A 114 -17.17 12.33 26.87
C LYS A 114 -16.27 11.19 26.38
N PRO A 115 -15.92 11.11 25.08
CA PRO A 115 -14.97 10.12 24.58
C PRO A 115 -13.67 10.24 25.36
N SER A 116 -13.08 9.10 25.70
CA SER A 116 -11.89 9.12 26.54
C SER A 116 -10.63 9.42 25.72
N GLU A 117 -9.73 10.20 26.29
CA GLU A 117 -8.55 10.76 25.61
C GLU A 117 -7.55 9.67 25.16
N THR A 118 -7.47 8.57 25.91
CA THR A 118 -6.61 7.42 25.62
C THR A 118 -7.25 6.43 24.63
N GLY A 119 -8.34 6.82 23.95
CA GLY A 119 -8.97 6.03 22.88
C GLY A 119 -9.92 4.93 23.36
N ILE A 120 -10.25 4.00 22.45
CA ILE A 120 -11.14 2.86 22.74
C ILE A 120 -10.31 1.69 23.28
N LEU A 121 -10.64 1.19 24.47
CA LEU A 121 -10.10 -0.08 24.96
C LEU A 121 -11.18 -1.17 24.94
N ALA A 122 -10.79 -2.36 24.50
CA ALA A 122 -11.62 -3.55 24.58
C ALA A 122 -10.82 -4.74 25.09
N VAL A 123 -11.36 -5.38 26.13
CA VAL A 123 -10.75 -6.51 26.83
C VAL A 123 -11.73 -7.66 26.92
N ILE A 124 -11.20 -8.88 26.87
CA ILE A 124 -12.03 -10.09 26.92
C ILE A 124 -11.58 -10.91 28.12
N ASP A 125 -12.53 -11.32 28.95
CA ASP A 125 -12.25 -12.20 30.08
C ASP A 125 -11.60 -13.51 29.58
N PRO A 126 -10.52 -14.02 30.19
CA PRO A 126 -9.82 -15.21 29.71
C PRO A 126 -10.68 -16.48 29.63
N LYS A 127 -11.79 -16.56 30.37
CA LYS A 127 -12.76 -17.66 30.28
C LYS A 127 -13.89 -17.39 29.28
N ALA A 128 -13.76 -16.32 28.48
CA ALA A 128 -14.71 -15.84 27.48
C ALA A 128 -16.12 -15.61 28.06
N ARG A 129 -16.23 -15.08 29.28
CA ARG A 129 -17.52 -14.81 29.93
C ARG A 129 -18.13 -13.47 29.53
N VAL A 130 -17.28 -12.45 29.41
CA VAL A 130 -17.69 -11.08 29.09
C VAL A 130 -16.62 -10.37 28.26
N ILE A 131 -17.08 -9.35 27.53
CA ILE A 131 -16.22 -8.32 26.94
C ILE A 131 -16.41 -7.04 27.75
N GLY A 132 -15.30 -6.42 28.15
CA GLY A 132 -15.27 -5.11 28.77
C GLY A 132 -14.82 -4.06 27.77
N LEU A 133 -15.51 -2.91 27.74
CA LEU A 133 -15.25 -1.80 26.85
C LEU A 133 -15.11 -0.52 27.66
N ARG A 134 -14.02 0.21 27.45
CA ARG A 134 -13.86 1.58 27.94
C ARG A 134 -13.90 2.51 26.73
N LEU A 135 -15.04 3.19 26.58
CA LEU A 135 -15.34 4.09 25.46
C LEU A 135 -15.37 5.56 25.91
N TYR A 136 -15.91 5.81 27.10
CA TYR A 136 -16.15 7.14 27.66
C TYR A 136 -15.56 7.24 29.07
N ASP A 137 -15.16 8.43 29.48
CA ASP A 137 -14.63 8.68 30.83
C ASP A 137 -15.70 8.34 31.91
N GLY A 138 -15.29 7.62 32.96
CA GLY A 138 -16.14 7.24 34.09
C GLY A 138 -17.16 6.12 33.82
N LEU A 139 -17.14 5.51 32.63
CA LEU A 139 -18.04 4.41 32.26
C LEU A 139 -17.27 3.18 31.77
N PHE A 140 -17.57 2.02 32.35
CA PHE A 140 -17.10 0.72 31.87
C PHE A 140 -18.26 -0.12 31.35
N LYS A 141 -18.27 -0.41 30.06
CA LYS A 141 -19.38 -1.09 29.40
C LYS A 141 -19.08 -2.59 29.30
N ILE A 142 -20.02 -3.42 29.76
CA ILE A 142 -19.89 -4.88 29.78
C ILE A 142 -20.86 -5.50 28.78
N ILE A 143 -20.35 -6.36 27.89
CA ILE A 143 -21.15 -7.21 27.00
C ILE A 143 -21.06 -8.65 27.51
N PRO A 144 -22.17 -9.25 27.96
CA PRO A 144 -22.24 -10.67 28.28
C PRO A 144 -22.08 -11.54 27.02
N LEU A 145 -21.22 -12.55 27.08
CA LEU A 145 -20.98 -13.52 25.99
C LEU A 145 -21.91 -14.73 26.09
N ASP A 146 -23.21 -14.47 26.21
CA ASP A 146 -24.24 -15.50 26.16
C ASP A 146 -24.60 -15.84 24.70
N LYS A 147 -24.94 -17.10 24.43
CA LYS A 147 -25.29 -17.57 23.06
C LYS A 147 -26.45 -16.82 22.41
N GLU A 148 -27.32 -16.21 23.21
CA GLU A 148 -28.52 -15.53 22.73
C GLU A 148 -28.28 -14.03 22.43
N ASN A 149 -27.11 -13.49 22.77
CA ASN A 149 -26.81 -12.05 22.63
C ASN A 149 -26.31 -11.67 21.23
N TYR A 150 -27.11 -11.94 20.19
CA TYR A 150 -26.76 -11.62 18.80
C TYR A 150 -26.65 -10.11 18.50
N GLU A 151 -27.30 -9.28 19.31
CA GLU A 151 -27.34 -7.80 19.20
C GLU A 151 -26.22 -7.12 20.02
N LEU A 152 -25.35 -7.89 20.68
CA LEU A 152 -24.28 -7.39 21.56
C LEU A 152 -24.76 -6.33 22.57
N LYS A 153 -25.90 -6.58 23.20
CA LYS A 153 -26.44 -5.71 24.24
C LYS A 153 -25.44 -5.60 25.39
N ALA A 154 -25.18 -4.35 25.79
CA ALA A 154 -24.20 -4.02 26.80
C ALA A 154 -24.84 -3.28 27.98
N THR A 155 -24.18 -3.35 29.13
CA THR A 155 -24.57 -2.61 30.35
C THR A 155 -23.42 -1.73 30.82
N ASN A 156 -23.71 -0.48 31.15
CA ASN A 156 -22.72 0.46 31.67
C ASN A 156 -22.58 0.34 33.18
N PHE A 157 -21.35 0.18 33.64
CA PHE A 157 -20.95 0.19 35.03
C PHE A 157 -20.28 1.54 35.29
N ARG A 158 -20.63 2.15 36.42
CA ARG A 158 -20.00 3.40 36.83
C ARG A 158 -18.60 3.10 37.37
N MET A 159 -17.61 3.78 36.82
CA MET A 159 -16.23 3.75 37.31
C MET A 159 -15.93 5.09 37.96
N ASP A 160 -15.38 5.07 39.18
CA ASP A 160 -15.05 6.31 39.89
C ASP A 160 -13.75 6.93 39.36
N GLU A 161 -12.88 6.10 38.78
CA GLU A 161 -11.64 6.47 38.12
C GLU A 161 -11.95 7.06 36.73
N LEU A 162 -11.65 8.36 36.53
CA LEU A 162 -11.96 9.07 35.28
C LEU A 162 -10.87 8.91 34.22
N GLN A 163 -9.60 9.12 34.59
CA GLN A 163 -8.46 9.05 33.68
C GLN A 163 -7.83 7.67 33.73
N VAL A 164 -8.31 6.77 32.88
CA VAL A 164 -7.80 5.39 32.78
C VAL A 164 -6.88 5.28 31.57
N HIS A 165 -5.65 4.82 31.81
CA HIS A 165 -4.63 4.64 30.77
C HIS A 165 -4.75 3.29 30.09
N ASP A 166 -4.77 2.21 30.88
CA ASP A 166 -4.91 0.85 30.36
C ASP A 166 -5.75 -0.02 31.30
N VAL A 167 -6.33 -1.09 30.74
CA VAL A 167 -7.25 -2.02 31.40
C VAL A 167 -7.02 -3.41 30.84
N GLU A 168 -7.00 -4.43 31.69
CA GLU A 168 -6.99 -5.84 31.27
C GLU A 168 -7.78 -6.74 32.25
N PHE A 169 -8.15 -7.94 31.81
CA PHE A 169 -8.75 -8.96 32.69
C PHE A 169 -7.67 -9.90 33.26
N LEU A 170 -7.72 -10.16 34.57
CA LEU A 170 -6.80 -11.08 35.23
C LEU A 170 -7.14 -12.55 34.96
N HIS A 171 -6.10 -13.38 34.84
CA HIS A 171 -6.23 -14.83 34.70
C HIS A 171 -6.45 -15.53 36.05
N GLY A 172 -7.01 -16.74 36.03
CA GLY A 172 -7.15 -17.59 37.23
C GLY A 172 -8.27 -17.18 38.20
N CYS A 173 -8.98 -16.08 37.96
CA CYS A 173 -10.01 -15.59 38.88
C CYS A 173 -11.34 -16.38 38.77
N ALA A 174 -12.02 -16.53 39.92
CA ALA A 174 -13.33 -17.19 39.99
C ALA A 174 -14.41 -16.34 39.32
N ASN A 175 -14.47 -15.05 39.62
CA ASN A 175 -15.29 -14.04 38.95
C ASN A 175 -14.43 -13.19 37.99
N PRO A 176 -15.00 -12.58 36.93
CA PRO A 176 -14.25 -11.67 36.07
C PRO A 176 -13.66 -10.54 36.91
N THR A 177 -12.34 -10.39 36.86
CA THR A 177 -11.61 -9.41 37.67
C THR A 177 -10.79 -8.52 36.75
N LEU A 178 -11.10 -7.24 36.77
CA LEU A 178 -10.43 -6.20 36.01
C LEU A 178 -9.19 -5.70 36.78
N ILE A 179 -8.14 -5.34 36.06
CA ILE A 179 -7.04 -4.51 36.54
C ILE A 179 -6.96 -3.26 35.66
N LEU A 180 -6.67 -2.10 36.25
CA LEU A 180 -6.56 -0.84 35.53
C LEU A 180 -5.43 0.04 36.08
N ILE A 181 -4.83 0.83 35.18
CA ILE A 181 -3.95 1.95 35.52
C ILE A 181 -4.80 3.22 35.41
N HIS A 182 -4.88 3.99 36.48
CA HIS A 182 -5.55 5.29 36.47
C HIS A 182 -4.65 6.40 36.99
N GLN A 183 -4.95 7.63 36.60
CA GLN A 183 -4.25 8.83 37.05
C GLN A 183 -5.16 9.70 37.90
N ASP A 184 -4.63 10.19 39.01
CA ASP A 184 -5.24 11.25 39.81
C ASP A 184 -4.21 12.36 40.14
N VAL A 185 -4.59 13.30 41.00
CA VAL A 185 -3.73 14.44 41.41
C VAL A 185 -2.43 14.02 42.10
N ASN A 186 -2.33 12.80 42.61
CA ASN A 186 -1.18 12.25 43.33
C ASN A 186 -0.27 11.37 42.45
N GLY A 187 -0.66 11.08 41.20
CA GLY A 187 0.13 10.27 40.27
C GLY A 187 -0.68 9.18 39.57
N ARG A 188 0.04 8.17 39.06
CA ARG A 188 -0.58 6.95 38.50
C ARG A 188 -0.66 5.86 39.56
N HIS A 189 -1.76 5.11 39.51
CA HIS A 189 -2.13 4.08 40.49
C HIS A 189 -2.65 2.83 39.78
N VAL A 190 -2.52 1.65 40.42
CA VAL A 190 -3.04 0.38 39.90
C VAL A 190 -4.11 -0.17 40.83
N LYS A 191 -5.26 -0.52 40.27
CA LYS A 191 -6.42 -1.00 41.04
C LYS A 191 -7.08 -2.18 40.37
N THR A 192 -7.61 -3.10 41.18
CA THR A 192 -8.39 -4.24 40.68
C THR A 192 -9.87 -4.13 41.07
N HIS A 193 -10.75 -4.62 40.20
CA HIS A 193 -12.20 -4.62 40.42
C HIS A 193 -12.80 -5.97 40.04
N GLU A 194 -13.49 -6.60 40.98
CA GLU A 194 -14.28 -7.80 40.76
C GLU A 194 -15.68 -7.44 40.25
N ILE A 195 -16.10 -8.08 39.16
CA ILE A 195 -17.35 -7.81 38.45
C ILE A 195 -18.41 -8.84 38.83
N SER A 196 -19.55 -8.38 39.35
CA SER A 196 -20.74 -9.22 39.56
C SER A 196 -21.70 -9.06 38.38
N LEU A 197 -21.79 -10.08 37.53
CA LEU A 197 -22.72 -10.09 36.39
C LEU A 197 -24.19 -10.10 36.82
N ARG A 198 -24.46 -10.56 38.05
CA ARG A 198 -25.80 -10.60 38.62
C ARG A 198 -26.26 -9.23 39.11
N GLU A 199 -25.40 -8.52 39.84
CA GLU A 199 -25.71 -7.20 40.42
C GLU A 199 -25.43 -6.06 39.44
N LYS A 200 -24.65 -6.32 38.38
CA LYS A 200 -24.26 -5.37 37.35
C LYS A 200 -23.46 -4.18 37.91
N GLU A 201 -22.57 -4.47 38.85
CA GLU A 201 -21.72 -3.47 39.50
C GLU A 201 -20.33 -4.05 39.84
N PHE A 202 -19.41 -3.16 40.20
CA PHE A 202 -18.13 -3.51 40.80
C PHE A 202 -18.34 -3.81 42.29
N VAL A 203 -17.94 -4.99 42.73
CA VAL A 203 -18.28 -5.47 44.10
C VAL A 203 -17.11 -5.39 45.05
N LYS A 204 -15.93 -5.83 44.61
CA LYS A 204 -14.75 -5.97 45.47
C LYS A 204 -13.51 -5.44 44.78
N ILE A 205 -12.56 -4.98 45.59
CA ILE A 205 -11.19 -4.68 45.16
C ILE A 205 -10.30 -5.79 45.73
N PRO A 206 -9.91 -6.80 44.92
CA PRO A 206 -9.02 -7.87 45.38
C PRO A 206 -7.70 -7.36 45.96
N TRP A 207 -7.05 -6.43 45.26
CA TRP A 207 -5.84 -5.72 45.71
C TRP A 207 -5.67 -4.39 44.95
N ARG A 208 -4.83 -3.51 45.47
CA ARG A 208 -4.45 -2.26 44.82
C ARG A 208 -2.99 -1.92 45.15
N GLN A 209 -2.34 -1.18 44.27
CA GLN A 209 -1.05 -0.57 44.49
C GLN A 209 -1.26 0.93 44.31
N ASP A 210 -1.15 1.69 45.40
CA ASP A 210 -1.38 3.14 45.35
C ASP A 210 -0.32 3.75 44.43
N ASN A 211 0.96 3.86 44.78
CA ASN A 211 1.91 4.52 43.86
C ASN A 211 2.59 3.54 42.88
N VAL A 212 2.46 3.82 41.58
CA VAL A 212 3.32 3.26 40.52
C VAL A 212 4.08 4.38 39.81
N GLU A 213 4.93 4.03 38.86
CA GLU A 213 5.67 5.00 38.05
C GLU A 213 4.72 5.99 37.36
N THR A 214 5.12 7.27 37.31
CA THR A 214 4.34 8.36 36.71
C THR A 214 3.97 8.10 35.25
N GLU A 215 4.82 7.35 34.52
CA GLU A 215 4.64 7.02 33.12
C GLU A 215 4.18 5.56 32.86
N ALA A 216 3.68 4.86 33.89
CA ALA A 216 3.09 3.52 33.73
C ALA A 216 1.97 3.50 32.68
N SER A 217 2.13 2.74 31.60
CA SER A 217 1.31 2.84 30.40
C SER A 217 0.67 1.52 29.94
N ILE A 218 1.28 0.37 30.23
CA ILE A 218 0.83 -0.94 29.72
C ILE A 218 0.64 -1.94 30.87
N ILE A 219 -0.45 -2.71 30.80
CA ILE A 219 -0.75 -3.85 31.65
C ILE A 219 -0.62 -5.15 30.85
N ILE A 220 0.14 -6.10 31.38
CA ILE A 220 0.22 -7.46 30.86
C ILE A 220 -0.33 -8.43 31.90
N PRO A 221 -1.51 -9.01 31.70
CA PRO A 221 -2.05 -10.01 32.61
C PRO A 221 -1.26 -11.32 32.47
N VAL A 222 -0.71 -11.81 33.57
CA VAL A 222 0.12 -13.03 33.57
C VAL A 222 -0.80 -14.26 33.66
N PRO A 223 -0.66 -15.25 32.75
CA PRO A 223 -1.46 -16.46 32.75
C PRO A 223 -1.34 -17.29 34.04
N SER A 224 -2.33 -18.16 34.26
CA SER A 224 -2.21 -19.22 35.27
C SER A 224 -1.11 -20.23 34.86
N PRO A 225 -0.33 -20.77 35.80
CA PRO A 225 -0.57 -20.78 37.26
C PRO A 225 -0.03 -19.57 38.04
N LEU A 226 0.86 -18.75 37.47
CA LEU A 226 1.47 -17.61 38.19
C LEU A 226 0.44 -16.55 38.56
N GLY A 227 -0.39 -16.13 37.60
CA GLY A 227 -1.37 -15.07 37.82
C GLY A 227 -0.74 -13.69 38.08
N GLY A 228 -1.56 -12.71 38.45
CA GLY A 228 -1.10 -11.32 38.62
C GLY A 228 -0.96 -10.56 37.30
N ALA A 229 -0.25 -9.44 37.35
CA ALA A 229 -0.03 -8.58 36.19
C ALA A 229 1.35 -7.91 36.23
N ILE A 230 1.89 -7.62 35.04
CA ILE A 230 3.08 -6.80 34.85
C ILE A 230 2.63 -5.41 34.39
N ILE A 231 3.21 -4.38 34.99
CA ILE A 231 2.97 -2.98 34.72
C ILE A 231 4.26 -2.42 34.13
N ILE A 232 4.19 -1.91 32.91
CA ILE A 232 5.34 -1.33 32.21
C ILE A 232 5.23 0.19 32.28
N GLY A 233 6.27 0.83 32.80
CA GLY A 233 6.51 2.27 32.67
C GLY A 233 7.66 2.56 31.73
N GLN A 234 8.12 3.81 31.74
CA GLN A 234 9.23 4.29 30.92
C GLN A 234 10.59 3.93 31.52
N GLU A 235 10.70 3.91 32.86
CA GLU A 235 11.96 3.64 33.57
C GLU A 235 11.96 2.29 34.30
N SER A 236 10.80 1.73 34.62
CA SER A 236 10.67 0.53 35.43
C SER A 236 9.57 -0.43 34.96
N ILE A 237 9.73 -1.71 35.30
CA ILE A 237 8.75 -2.77 35.08
C ILE A 237 8.43 -3.40 36.43
N LEU A 238 7.14 -3.46 36.77
CA LEU A 238 6.61 -3.96 38.04
C LEU A 238 5.74 -5.19 37.81
N TYR A 239 6.02 -6.31 38.46
CA TYR A 239 5.08 -7.44 38.60
C TYR A 239 4.35 -7.37 39.93
N HIS A 240 3.04 -7.61 39.95
CA HIS A 240 2.23 -7.65 41.16
C HIS A 240 1.07 -8.67 41.06
N ASP A 241 0.93 -9.56 42.06
CA ASP A 241 -0.16 -10.56 42.12
C ASP A 241 -1.13 -10.39 43.30
N GLY A 242 -0.90 -9.38 44.14
CA GLY A 242 -1.65 -9.13 45.37
C GLY A 242 -0.89 -9.49 46.64
N LEU A 243 0.13 -10.35 46.53
CA LEU A 243 0.98 -10.79 47.65
C LEU A 243 2.46 -10.50 47.39
N VAL A 244 2.92 -10.73 46.17
CA VAL A 244 4.30 -10.55 45.72
C VAL A 244 4.36 -9.34 44.79
N SER A 245 5.38 -8.52 45.01
CA SER A 245 5.70 -7.34 44.22
C SER A 245 7.18 -7.37 43.88
N VAL A 246 7.51 -7.32 42.59
CA VAL A 246 8.88 -7.37 42.06
C VAL A 246 9.06 -6.25 41.05
N VAL A 247 10.15 -5.48 41.18
CA VAL A 247 10.42 -4.33 40.31
C VAL A 247 11.82 -4.44 39.73
N VAL A 248 11.96 -4.15 38.45
CA VAL A 248 13.24 -4.00 37.76
C VAL A 248 13.27 -2.65 37.04
N ALA A 249 14.44 -1.99 37.01
CA ALA A 249 14.64 -0.73 36.29
C ALA A 249 15.91 -0.81 35.42
N PRO A 250 15.87 -1.53 34.28
CA PRO A 250 16.99 -1.64 33.37
C PRO A 250 17.34 -0.27 32.75
N PRO A 251 18.61 0.18 32.75
CA PRO A 251 18.96 1.47 32.15
C PRO A 251 18.62 1.60 30.65
N VAL A 252 18.52 0.47 29.94
CA VAL A 252 18.26 0.45 28.49
C VAL A 252 16.83 0.87 28.16
N ILE A 253 15.84 0.56 29.01
CA ILE A 253 14.43 0.93 28.73
C ILE A 253 14.16 2.43 28.90
N LYS A 254 15.02 3.15 29.64
CA LYS A 254 14.90 4.60 29.82
C LYS A 254 15.14 5.39 28.52
N GLN A 255 15.77 4.79 27.51
CA GLN A 255 16.13 5.45 26.26
C GLN A 255 14.93 5.72 25.35
N SER A 256 13.88 4.88 25.42
CA SER A 256 12.71 5.03 24.57
C SER A 256 11.49 4.33 25.19
N THR A 257 10.30 4.87 24.94
CA THR A 257 9.07 4.36 25.54
C THR A 257 8.64 3.04 24.90
N ILE A 258 8.37 2.03 25.73
CA ILE A 258 7.77 0.75 25.30
C ILE A 258 6.30 0.98 24.95
N ILE A 259 5.89 0.52 23.77
CA ILE A 259 4.56 0.81 23.19
C ILE A 259 3.73 -0.45 22.92
N CYS A 260 4.36 -1.61 22.77
CA CYS A 260 3.64 -2.86 22.53
C CYS A 260 4.36 -4.07 23.12
N TYR A 261 3.63 -5.17 23.26
CA TYR A 261 4.16 -6.42 23.77
C TYR A 261 3.56 -7.63 23.05
N ALA A 262 4.26 -8.77 23.13
CA ALA A 262 3.74 -10.06 22.70
C ALA A 262 4.13 -11.16 23.68
N LYS A 263 3.19 -12.07 23.97
CA LYS A 263 3.48 -13.28 24.76
C LYS A 263 4.12 -14.34 23.89
N VAL A 264 5.24 -14.91 24.32
CA VAL A 264 6.00 -15.92 23.55
C VAL A 264 5.54 -17.35 23.89
N ASP A 265 5.36 -17.64 25.18
CA ASP A 265 4.97 -18.98 25.63
C ASP A 265 3.60 -18.99 26.32
N PRO A 266 2.86 -20.13 26.25
CA PRO A 266 1.55 -20.24 26.89
C PRO A 266 1.58 -19.98 28.40
N GLY A 267 2.68 -20.34 29.07
CA GLY A 267 2.89 -20.20 30.51
C GLY A 267 3.17 -18.77 30.98
N GLY A 268 3.48 -17.85 30.07
CA GLY A 268 3.77 -16.45 30.39
C GLY A 268 5.09 -16.25 31.13
N LEU A 269 6.11 -17.01 30.80
CA LEU A 269 7.46 -16.82 31.35
C LEU A 269 8.31 -15.87 30.51
N ARG A 270 7.97 -15.69 29.22
CA ARG A 270 8.68 -14.80 28.31
C ARG A 270 7.73 -13.90 27.54
N TYR A 271 8.10 -12.63 27.48
CA TYR A 271 7.39 -11.58 26.76
C TYR A 271 8.36 -10.78 25.89
N LEU A 272 7.92 -10.44 24.69
CA LEU A 272 8.60 -9.49 23.83
C LEU A 272 8.06 -8.10 24.08
N LEU A 273 8.94 -7.10 24.14
CA LEU A 273 8.58 -5.69 24.31
C LEU A 273 9.20 -4.90 23.16
N GLY A 274 8.42 -4.03 22.52
CA GLY A 274 8.88 -3.13 21.46
C GLY A 274 8.75 -1.67 21.87
N ASP A 275 9.77 -0.86 21.58
CA ASP A 275 9.78 0.58 21.87
C ASP A 275 9.61 1.46 20.63
N MET A 276 9.44 2.78 20.84
CA MET A 276 9.29 3.77 19.76
C MET A 276 10.54 3.91 18.87
N ALA A 277 11.73 3.65 19.39
CA ALA A 277 12.98 3.64 18.64
C ALA A 277 13.15 2.35 17.80
N GLY A 278 12.26 1.37 17.98
CA GLY A 278 12.27 0.07 17.32
C GLY A 278 13.33 -0.90 17.87
N HIS A 279 13.69 -0.78 19.15
CA HIS A 279 14.39 -1.84 19.85
C HIS A 279 13.41 -2.94 20.25
N LEU A 280 13.89 -4.18 20.17
CA LEU A 280 13.16 -5.37 20.61
C LEU A 280 13.82 -5.93 21.87
N PHE A 281 13.04 -6.07 22.94
CA PHE A 281 13.49 -6.65 24.21
C PHE A 281 12.78 -7.98 24.48
N MET A 282 13.44 -8.85 25.23
CA MET A 282 12.83 -10.01 25.89
C MET A 282 12.78 -9.78 27.40
N LEU A 283 11.59 -9.86 27.97
CA LEU A 283 11.33 -9.91 29.40
C LEU A 283 11.15 -11.37 29.84
N PHE A 284 11.96 -11.79 30.80
CA PHE A 284 11.88 -13.09 31.45
C PHE A 284 11.33 -12.96 32.87
N ILE A 285 10.40 -13.83 33.23
CA ILE A 285 9.96 -14.03 34.60
C ILE A 285 10.74 -15.21 35.18
N GLU A 286 11.62 -14.93 36.15
CA GLU A 286 12.31 -15.97 36.90
C GLU A 286 11.42 -16.46 38.04
N THR A 287 11.18 -17.77 38.10
CA THR A 287 10.35 -18.38 39.14
C THR A 287 11.19 -19.17 40.14
N GLU A 288 10.68 -19.26 41.37
CA GLU A 288 11.22 -20.11 42.42
C GLU A 288 10.11 -21.06 42.91
N ALA A 289 10.42 -22.35 42.94
CA ALA A 289 9.48 -23.37 43.40
C ALA A 289 9.29 -23.26 44.91
N ARG A 290 8.08 -22.96 45.37
CA ARG A 290 7.75 -23.11 46.79
C ARG A 290 7.56 -24.58 47.13
N GLY A 291 7.94 -24.97 48.35
CA GLY A 291 7.83 -26.34 48.85
C GLY A 291 6.39 -26.89 48.97
N ASP A 292 5.37 -26.11 48.58
CA ASP A 292 3.96 -26.48 48.47
C ASP A 292 3.54 -26.91 47.04
N GLY A 293 4.46 -26.84 46.06
CA GLY A 293 4.23 -27.23 44.68
C GLY A 293 3.76 -26.10 43.75
N ASN A 294 3.68 -24.85 44.23
CA ASN A 294 3.39 -23.67 43.41
C ASN A 294 4.67 -22.87 43.14
N ASP A 295 4.86 -22.45 41.90
CA ASP A 295 5.94 -21.53 41.52
C ASP A 295 5.56 -20.10 41.87
N VAL A 296 6.52 -19.32 42.37
CA VAL A 296 6.34 -17.90 42.67
C VAL A 296 7.39 -17.08 41.94
N VAL A 297 7.00 -15.88 41.49
CA VAL A 297 7.91 -14.96 40.81
C VAL A 297 8.98 -14.49 41.79
N LYS A 298 10.25 -14.68 41.39
CA LYS A 298 11.44 -14.32 42.15
C LYS A 298 12.04 -13.01 41.64
N ASP A 299 12.24 -12.90 40.33
CA ASP A 299 12.90 -11.76 39.70
C ASP A 299 12.41 -11.54 38.26
N LEU A 300 12.67 -10.35 37.72
CA LEU A 300 12.39 -9.97 36.34
C LEU A 300 13.70 -9.61 35.63
N LYS A 301 13.94 -10.19 34.45
CA LYS A 301 15.13 -9.92 33.65
C LYS A 301 14.75 -9.40 32.28
N VAL A 302 15.38 -8.30 31.85
CA VAL A 302 15.17 -7.71 30.52
C VAL A 302 16.47 -7.79 29.73
N GLU A 303 16.39 -8.31 28.51
CA GLU A 303 17.50 -8.40 27.57
C GLU A 303 17.14 -7.73 26.24
N LEU A 304 18.06 -6.92 25.70
CA LEU A 304 17.92 -6.36 24.35
C LEU A 304 18.26 -7.44 23.32
N LEU A 305 17.35 -7.69 22.38
CA LEU A 305 17.53 -8.66 21.31
C LEU A 305 18.12 -8.04 20.04
N GLY A 306 17.79 -6.79 19.73
CA GLY A 306 18.23 -6.12 18.51
C GLY A 306 17.28 -5.00 18.09
N GLU A 307 17.39 -4.58 16.84
CA GLU A 307 16.56 -3.54 16.24
C GLU A 307 15.60 -4.14 15.19
N ILE A 308 14.36 -3.68 15.20
CA ILE A 308 13.26 -4.02 14.29
C ILE A 308 12.63 -2.73 13.73
N ALA A 309 11.75 -2.83 12.73
CA ALA A 309 10.90 -1.69 12.37
C ALA A 309 10.11 -1.16 13.59
N THR A 310 9.87 0.16 13.67
CA THR A 310 9.12 0.74 14.79
C THR A 310 7.73 0.09 14.91
N PRO A 311 7.46 -0.66 16.00
CA PRO A 311 6.30 -1.56 16.07
C PRO A 311 5.05 -0.88 16.63
N GLU A 312 3.95 -0.90 15.90
CA GLU A 312 2.62 -0.62 16.48
C GLU A 312 2.08 -1.87 17.21
N CYS A 313 2.33 -3.05 16.64
CA CYS A 313 1.97 -4.33 17.24
C CYS A 313 3.05 -5.39 16.96
N ILE A 314 3.22 -6.32 17.91
CA ILE A 314 4.11 -7.48 17.76
C ILE A 314 3.27 -8.72 17.96
N THR A 315 3.50 -9.74 17.13
CA THR A 315 2.86 -11.05 17.29
C THR A 315 3.88 -12.15 17.12
N TYR A 316 4.08 -12.97 18.15
CA TYR A 316 4.86 -14.20 18.05
C TYR A 316 4.04 -15.25 17.27
N LEU A 317 4.64 -15.85 16.25
CA LEU A 317 3.99 -16.89 15.45
C LEU A 317 4.40 -18.27 15.98
N ASP A 318 5.49 -18.82 15.44
CA ASP A 318 6.08 -20.07 15.91
C ASP A 318 7.58 -20.14 15.53
N ASN A 319 8.32 -21.07 16.13
CA ASN A 319 9.72 -21.34 15.85
C ASN A 319 10.62 -20.09 15.95
N GLY A 320 10.34 -19.15 16.84
CA GLY A 320 11.11 -17.90 16.94
C GLY A 320 10.84 -16.90 15.80
N VAL A 321 9.78 -17.07 15.02
CA VAL A 321 9.36 -16.10 14.00
C VAL A 321 8.31 -15.15 14.57
N LEU A 322 8.48 -13.87 14.28
CA LEU A 322 7.65 -12.76 14.73
C LEU A 322 7.10 -12.00 13.53
N PHE A 323 5.87 -11.56 13.63
CA PHE A 323 5.34 -10.51 12.77
C PHE A 323 5.40 -9.17 13.52
N ILE A 324 6.01 -8.17 12.89
CA ILE A 324 6.15 -6.81 13.37
C ILE A 324 5.24 -5.93 12.50
N GLY A 325 4.09 -5.54 13.06
CA GLY A 325 3.18 -4.62 12.39
C GLY A 325 3.62 -3.18 12.69
N SER A 326 4.05 -2.46 11.66
CA SER A 326 4.40 -1.04 11.78
C SER A 326 3.33 -0.16 11.16
N ARG A 327 3.00 0.93 11.86
CA ARG A 327 2.10 1.97 11.39
C ARG A 327 2.83 3.06 10.60
N ILE A 328 4.07 3.34 10.96
CA ILE A 328 4.86 4.48 10.46
C ILE A 328 6.05 4.07 9.58
N GLY A 329 6.23 2.77 9.35
CA GLY A 329 7.31 2.20 8.54
C GLY A 329 6.92 0.85 7.95
N ASP A 330 7.84 0.22 7.23
CA ASP A 330 7.57 -1.08 6.62
C ASP A 330 7.34 -2.14 7.70
N SER A 331 6.29 -2.94 7.55
CA SER A 331 6.05 -4.07 8.46
C SER A 331 7.01 -5.21 8.14
N GLN A 332 7.35 -6.06 9.10
CA GLN A 332 8.42 -7.04 8.92
C GLN A 332 8.04 -8.42 9.44
N LEU A 333 8.54 -9.46 8.77
CA LEU A 333 8.65 -10.81 9.32
C LEU A 333 10.07 -11.01 9.81
N VAL A 334 10.22 -11.38 11.08
CA VAL A 334 11.50 -11.37 11.79
C VAL A 334 11.77 -12.72 12.44
N LYS A 335 13.00 -13.21 12.33
CA LYS A 335 13.50 -14.40 13.00
C LYS A 335 14.34 -14.04 14.23
N LEU A 336 14.05 -14.71 15.34
CA LEU A 336 14.90 -14.73 16.53
C LEU A 336 15.88 -15.91 16.45
N ASN A 337 17.16 -15.59 16.45
CA ASN A 337 18.25 -16.55 16.52
C ASN A 337 18.58 -16.87 17.98
N THR A 338 19.08 -18.08 18.22
CA THR A 338 19.54 -18.49 19.56
C THR A 338 20.92 -17.92 19.92
N LYS A 339 21.65 -17.43 18.93
CA LYS A 339 22.98 -16.82 19.08
C LYS A 339 22.95 -15.45 18.44
N ALA A 340 23.58 -14.49 19.11
CA ALA A 340 23.81 -13.18 18.53
C ALA A 340 24.73 -13.29 17.31
N ASP A 341 24.52 -12.41 16.35
CA ASP A 341 25.41 -12.18 15.22
C ASP A 341 26.65 -11.37 15.64
N GLU A 342 27.49 -10.99 14.67
CA GLU A 342 28.72 -10.22 14.91
C GLU A 342 28.46 -8.82 15.52
N SER A 343 27.26 -8.27 15.33
CA SER A 343 26.83 -6.99 15.88
C SER A 343 26.22 -7.10 17.28
N GLY A 344 26.03 -8.32 17.79
CA GLY A 344 25.35 -8.58 19.05
C GLY A 344 23.83 -8.70 18.93
N SER A 345 23.28 -8.71 17.71
CA SER A 345 21.84 -8.82 17.44
C SER A 345 21.40 -10.28 17.32
N TYR A 346 20.27 -10.61 17.94
CA TYR A 346 19.57 -11.88 17.82
C TYR A 346 18.49 -11.85 16.74
N VAL A 347 18.32 -10.71 16.08
CA VAL A 347 17.22 -10.42 15.16
C VAL A 347 17.70 -10.53 13.72
N THR A 348 16.96 -11.27 12.89
CA THR A 348 17.18 -11.33 11.44
C THR A 348 15.87 -11.05 10.71
N VAL A 349 15.86 -10.02 9.87
CA VAL A 349 14.69 -9.71 9.03
C VAL A 349 14.59 -10.76 7.92
N MET A 350 13.44 -11.43 7.83
CA MET A 350 13.14 -12.43 6.80
C MET A 350 12.47 -11.79 5.59
N GLU A 351 11.50 -10.91 5.84
CA GLU A 351 10.67 -10.27 4.82
C GLU A 351 10.24 -8.89 5.31
N SER A 352 10.02 -7.95 4.38
CA SER A 352 9.52 -6.61 4.66
C SER A 352 8.35 -6.28 3.74
N PHE A 353 7.30 -5.72 4.30
CA PHE A 353 6.05 -5.37 3.62
C PHE A 353 5.96 -3.85 3.50
N THR A 354 5.87 -3.36 2.27
CA THR A 354 5.87 -1.92 1.96
C THR A 354 4.75 -1.17 2.69
N ASN A 355 5.13 -0.06 3.32
CA ASN A 355 4.22 0.86 3.96
C ASN A 355 4.46 2.30 3.48
N LEU A 356 3.46 2.88 2.81
CA LEU A 356 3.46 4.27 2.38
C LEU A 356 3.14 5.24 3.52
N ALA A 357 2.65 4.73 4.65
CA ALA A 357 2.12 5.52 5.75
C ALA A 357 3.20 6.08 6.69
N PRO A 358 2.97 7.26 7.30
CA PRO A 358 2.01 8.26 6.84
C PRO A 358 2.51 8.96 5.56
N ILE A 359 1.62 9.25 4.61
CA ILE A 359 1.96 10.14 3.49
C ILE A 359 1.80 11.58 3.99
N LEU A 360 2.91 12.30 4.19
CA LEU A 360 2.91 13.66 4.76
C LEU A 360 2.84 14.78 3.71
N ASP A 361 3.42 14.53 2.54
CA ASP A 361 3.37 15.40 1.37
C ASP A 361 3.66 14.55 0.12
N MET A 362 3.30 15.05 -1.05
CA MET A 362 3.58 14.37 -2.32
C MET A 362 3.64 15.35 -3.48
N CYS A 363 4.35 14.98 -4.53
CA CYS A 363 4.31 15.64 -5.82
C CYS A 363 4.06 14.64 -6.96
N VAL A 364 3.41 15.11 -8.02
CA VAL A 364 3.20 14.35 -9.26
C VAL A 364 4.19 14.86 -10.29
N VAL A 365 4.99 13.97 -10.86
CA VAL A 365 6.07 14.28 -11.80
C VAL A 365 6.03 13.32 -12.98
N ASP A 366 6.35 13.80 -14.18
CA ASP A 366 6.56 12.96 -15.36
C ASP A 366 8.05 12.98 -15.72
N LEU A 367 8.82 12.16 -15.01
CA LEU A 367 10.29 12.11 -15.15
C LEU A 367 10.71 11.65 -16.55
N GLU A 368 9.92 10.77 -17.17
CA GLU A 368 10.22 10.18 -18.47
C GLU A 368 9.61 10.98 -19.65
N ARG A 369 8.78 11.99 -19.35
CA ARG A 369 8.04 12.81 -20.32
C ARG A 369 7.19 11.98 -21.28
N GLN A 370 6.59 10.91 -20.76
CA GLN A 370 5.77 9.98 -21.53
C GLN A 370 4.26 10.26 -21.39
N GLY A 371 3.88 11.30 -20.66
CA GLY A 371 2.48 11.60 -20.34
C GLY A 371 1.91 10.68 -19.25
N GLN A 372 2.80 10.03 -18.49
CA GLN A 372 2.45 9.18 -17.35
C GLN A 372 3.00 9.79 -16.07
N GLY A 373 2.09 10.25 -15.19
CA GLY A 373 2.48 10.77 -13.89
C GLY A 373 3.02 9.67 -12.99
N GLN A 374 4.13 9.96 -12.32
CA GLN A 374 4.67 9.23 -11.18
C GLN A 374 4.45 10.08 -9.93
N LEU A 375 4.22 9.42 -8.80
CA LEU A 375 3.99 10.11 -7.54
C LEU A 375 5.19 9.87 -6.62
N VAL A 376 5.76 10.94 -6.09
CA VAL A 376 6.84 10.88 -5.10
C VAL A 376 6.30 11.38 -3.77
N THR A 377 6.24 10.50 -2.77
CA THR A 377 5.74 10.82 -1.43
C THR A 377 6.86 11.06 -0.44
N CYS A 378 6.61 11.94 0.53
CA CYS A 378 7.27 11.91 1.83
C CYS A 378 6.50 10.92 2.72
N SER A 379 7.11 9.77 2.99
CA SER A 379 6.49 8.67 3.72
C SER A 379 7.28 8.30 4.98
N GLY A 380 6.57 7.74 5.95
CA GLY A 380 7.17 7.24 7.18
C GLY A 380 7.58 8.35 8.16
N ALA A 381 8.05 7.95 9.34
CA ALA A 381 8.49 8.87 10.38
C ALA A 381 9.70 8.34 11.15
N PHE A 382 10.46 9.25 11.75
CA PHE A 382 11.68 8.99 12.48
C PHE A 382 12.66 8.17 11.63
N LYS A 383 13.17 7.06 12.14
CA LYS A 383 14.06 6.15 11.40
C LYS A 383 13.41 5.50 10.18
N GLU A 384 12.09 5.42 10.13
CA GLU A 384 11.34 4.81 9.03
C GLU A 384 11.07 5.81 7.89
N GLY A 385 11.50 7.06 8.05
CA GLY A 385 11.32 8.09 7.05
C GLY A 385 11.99 7.73 5.72
N SER A 386 11.23 7.88 4.64
CA SER A 386 11.58 7.46 3.29
C SER A 386 10.88 8.30 2.23
N LEU A 387 11.40 8.28 1.00
CA LEU A 387 10.64 8.66 -0.18
C LEU A 387 10.09 7.41 -0.85
N ARG A 388 8.85 7.46 -1.33
CA ARG A 388 8.26 6.38 -2.13
C ARG A 388 7.91 6.91 -3.50
N ILE A 389 8.39 6.23 -4.53
CA ILE A 389 8.10 6.54 -5.93
C ILE A 389 7.08 5.51 -6.41
N ILE A 390 5.86 5.96 -6.64
CA ILE A 390 4.74 5.14 -7.10
C ILE A 390 4.55 5.39 -8.58
N ARG A 391 4.70 4.33 -9.38
CA ARG A 391 4.42 4.34 -10.82
C ARG A 391 3.37 3.29 -11.14
N ASN A 392 2.54 3.57 -12.13
CA ASN A 392 1.62 2.58 -12.67
C ASN A 392 2.39 1.62 -13.59
N GLY A 393 2.10 0.32 -13.50
CA GLY A 393 2.74 -0.72 -14.29
C GLY A 393 4.02 -1.31 -13.69
N ILE A 394 4.43 -2.43 -14.27
CA ILE A 394 5.59 -3.24 -13.88
C ILE A 394 6.80 -2.78 -14.68
N GLY A 395 7.92 -2.50 -14.00
CA GLY A 395 9.16 -2.17 -14.70
C GLY A 395 9.97 -3.41 -15.08
N ILE A 396 10.89 -3.17 -16.01
CA ILE A 396 11.96 -4.10 -16.36
C ILE A 396 13.27 -3.43 -15.97
N GLN A 397 14.06 -4.09 -15.12
CA GLN A 397 15.42 -3.67 -14.83
C GLN A 397 16.33 -4.19 -15.93
N GLU A 398 16.73 -3.31 -16.82
CA GLU A 398 17.61 -3.62 -17.95
C GLU A 398 19.05 -3.90 -17.49
N HIS A 399 19.56 -5.07 -17.85
CA HIS A 399 20.95 -5.48 -17.60
C HIS A 399 21.80 -5.39 -18.87
N ALA A 400 21.20 -5.68 -20.03
CA ALA A 400 21.88 -5.58 -21.33
C ALA A 400 20.88 -5.21 -22.44
N SER A 401 21.38 -4.53 -23.46
CA SER A 401 20.61 -4.22 -24.68
C SER A 401 21.48 -4.39 -25.91
N ILE A 402 20.90 -5.00 -26.93
CA ILE A 402 21.57 -5.43 -28.16
C ILE A 402 20.75 -4.92 -29.35
N ASP A 403 21.35 -4.08 -30.19
CA ASP A 403 20.67 -3.50 -31.36
C ASP A 403 20.57 -4.52 -32.51
N LEU A 404 19.45 -5.25 -32.54
CA LEU A 404 19.12 -6.24 -33.58
C LEU A 404 17.68 -6.04 -34.08
N PRO A 405 17.49 -5.40 -35.24
CA PRO A 405 16.15 -5.14 -35.76
C PRO A 405 15.53 -6.35 -36.47
N GLY A 406 14.20 -6.40 -36.51
CA GLY A 406 13.46 -7.33 -37.38
C GLY A 406 13.33 -8.76 -36.85
N ILE A 407 13.37 -8.94 -35.53
CA ILE A 407 13.21 -10.24 -34.87
C ILE A 407 11.77 -10.74 -35.01
N LYS A 408 11.62 -12.04 -35.30
CA LYS A 408 10.35 -12.75 -35.51
C LYS A 408 10.11 -13.88 -34.52
N GLY A 409 11.03 -14.11 -33.60
CA GLY A 409 10.93 -15.11 -32.54
C GLY A 409 12.24 -15.23 -31.78
N MET A 410 12.14 -15.62 -30.51
CA MET A 410 13.28 -15.70 -29.61
C MET A 410 13.08 -16.84 -28.61
N TRP A 411 14.14 -17.63 -28.36
CA TRP A 411 14.11 -18.77 -27.43
C TRP A 411 15.46 -18.94 -26.75
N ALA A 412 15.43 -19.20 -25.44
CA ALA A 412 16.61 -19.59 -24.67
C ALA A 412 16.84 -21.11 -24.76
N LEU A 413 18.11 -21.52 -24.79
CA LEU A 413 18.54 -22.91 -24.91
C LEU A 413 19.70 -23.21 -23.96
N ARG A 414 19.74 -24.48 -23.54
CA ARG A 414 20.88 -25.16 -22.93
C ARG A 414 21.60 -25.97 -24.01
N ALA A 415 22.60 -25.38 -24.64
CA ALA A 415 23.33 -25.99 -25.77
C ALA A 415 24.59 -26.77 -25.35
N ALA A 416 24.92 -26.78 -24.06
CA ALA A 416 26.05 -27.52 -23.49
C ALA A 416 25.58 -28.68 -22.61
N TYR A 417 26.22 -29.85 -22.76
CA TYR A 417 25.90 -31.04 -21.97
C TYR A 417 26.22 -30.82 -20.49
N GLY A 418 25.27 -31.15 -19.60
CA GLY A 418 25.45 -31.05 -18.16
C GLY A 418 25.18 -29.67 -17.54
N ASN A 419 24.94 -28.63 -18.35
CA ASN A 419 24.55 -27.31 -17.84
C ASN A 419 23.08 -27.31 -17.39
N LYS A 420 22.83 -26.76 -16.20
CA LYS A 420 21.47 -26.53 -15.68
C LYS A 420 20.88 -25.19 -16.13
N LEU A 421 21.74 -24.20 -16.35
CA LEU A 421 21.39 -22.85 -16.77
C LEU A 421 21.46 -22.70 -18.29
N ASP A 422 20.66 -21.79 -18.81
CA ASP A 422 20.66 -21.38 -20.21
C ASP A 422 21.99 -20.71 -20.56
N ASN A 423 22.48 -20.97 -21.77
CA ASN A 423 23.75 -20.41 -22.24
C ASN A 423 23.69 -19.99 -23.71
N THR A 424 22.51 -20.01 -24.31
CA THR A 424 22.32 -19.74 -25.73
C THR A 424 20.97 -19.08 -25.97
N LEU A 425 20.95 -18.05 -26.79
CA LEU A 425 19.74 -17.33 -27.20
C LEU A 425 19.59 -17.42 -28.73
N VAL A 426 18.51 -18.01 -29.21
CA VAL A 426 18.23 -18.17 -30.64
C VAL A 426 17.28 -17.08 -31.10
N LEU A 427 17.64 -16.39 -32.17
CA LEU A 427 16.90 -15.29 -32.77
C LEU A 427 16.45 -15.65 -34.19
N SER A 428 15.15 -15.59 -34.44
CA SER A 428 14.56 -15.82 -35.76
C SER A 428 14.34 -14.51 -36.50
N PHE A 429 14.70 -14.47 -37.77
CA PHE A 429 14.49 -13.34 -38.67
C PHE A 429 13.75 -13.83 -39.93
N VAL A 430 13.32 -12.91 -40.78
CA VAL A 430 12.70 -13.26 -42.06
C VAL A 430 13.72 -14.03 -42.92
N GLY A 431 13.50 -15.33 -43.09
CA GLY A 431 14.32 -16.21 -43.92
C GLY A 431 15.65 -16.67 -43.32
N GLN A 432 15.97 -16.38 -42.05
CA GLN A 432 17.22 -16.85 -41.42
C GLN A 432 17.08 -16.99 -39.90
N THR A 433 18.00 -17.71 -39.28
CA THR A 433 18.11 -17.88 -37.82
C THR A 433 19.52 -17.58 -37.38
N ARG A 434 19.69 -16.79 -36.32
CA ARG A 434 20.98 -16.53 -35.66
C ARG A 434 20.99 -17.12 -34.26
N VAL A 435 22.16 -17.50 -33.79
CA VAL A 435 22.32 -18.05 -32.44
C VAL A 435 23.37 -17.22 -31.70
N LEU A 436 23.06 -16.81 -30.48
CA LEU A 436 23.95 -16.05 -29.60
C LEU A 436 24.35 -16.95 -28.43
N SER A 437 25.65 -17.05 -28.15
CA SER A 437 26.19 -17.67 -26.94
C SER A 437 26.26 -16.64 -25.82
N LEU A 438 25.93 -17.05 -24.60
CA LEU A 438 26.02 -16.23 -23.40
C LEU A 438 27.20 -16.73 -22.57
N ASN A 439 28.34 -16.04 -22.66
CA ASN A 439 29.57 -16.39 -21.97
C ASN A 439 29.86 -15.35 -20.88
N GLY A 440 29.26 -15.54 -19.70
CA GLY A 440 29.21 -14.47 -18.72
C GLY A 440 28.34 -13.32 -19.23
N GLU A 441 28.80 -12.08 -19.09
CA GLU A 441 28.10 -10.88 -19.59
C GLU A 441 28.33 -10.63 -21.09
N GLU A 442 29.25 -11.35 -21.73
CA GLU A 442 29.52 -11.19 -23.16
C GLU A 442 28.55 -12.02 -24.00
N VAL A 443 27.98 -11.38 -25.02
CA VAL A 443 27.05 -11.98 -25.98
C VAL A 443 27.73 -12.08 -27.35
N GLU A 444 27.98 -13.29 -27.83
CA GLU A 444 28.68 -13.55 -29.09
C GLU A 444 27.83 -14.37 -30.07
N GLU A 445 27.91 -14.09 -31.36
CA GLU A 445 27.23 -14.90 -32.39
C GLU A 445 27.96 -16.26 -32.58
N THR A 446 27.19 -17.35 -32.59
CA THR A 446 27.70 -18.72 -32.71
C THR A 446 26.79 -19.58 -33.60
N ASP A 447 27.21 -20.81 -33.87
CA ASP A 447 26.44 -21.81 -34.62
C ASP A 447 26.20 -23.06 -33.78
N VAL A 448 24.99 -23.62 -33.88
CA VAL A 448 24.65 -24.92 -33.29
C VAL A 448 24.61 -25.98 -34.39
N GLY A 449 25.53 -26.94 -34.32
CA GLY A 449 25.58 -28.05 -35.28
C GLY A 449 24.24 -28.78 -35.38
N GLY A 450 23.73 -28.94 -36.62
CA GLY A 450 22.43 -29.56 -36.91
C GLY A 450 21.28 -28.59 -37.16
N PHE A 451 21.42 -27.32 -36.74
CA PHE A 451 20.44 -26.27 -37.02
C PHE A 451 20.53 -25.82 -38.49
N ALA A 452 19.39 -25.38 -39.03
CA ALA A 452 19.30 -24.69 -40.31
C ALA A 452 19.27 -23.17 -40.06
N SER A 453 20.40 -22.49 -40.29
CA SER A 453 20.54 -21.04 -40.11
C SER A 453 19.99 -20.23 -41.30
N ASP A 454 19.82 -20.87 -42.46
CA ASP A 454 19.29 -20.29 -43.71
C ASP A 454 17.75 -20.31 -43.79
N GLN A 455 17.08 -20.70 -42.72
CA GLN A 455 15.62 -20.79 -42.64
C GLN A 455 15.11 -20.03 -41.43
N GLN A 456 13.87 -19.52 -41.52
CA GLN A 456 13.18 -18.93 -40.38
C GLN A 456 12.75 -20.02 -39.39
N THR A 457 13.15 -19.88 -38.13
CA THR A 457 12.71 -20.77 -37.04
C THR A 457 11.35 -20.30 -36.51
N PHE A 458 10.41 -21.24 -36.36
CA PHE A 458 9.10 -21.01 -35.73
C PHE A 458 9.04 -21.47 -34.27
N TYR A 459 9.87 -22.44 -33.91
CA TYR A 459 10.06 -22.86 -32.53
C TYR A 459 11.44 -23.52 -32.37
N CYS A 460 12.12 -23.26 -31.27
CA CYS A 460 13.18 -24.13 -30.80
C CYS A 460 13.19 -24.22 -29.28
N GLY A 461 13.70 -25.32 -28.74
CA GLY A 461 13.69 -25.58 -27.32
C GLY A 461 14.45 -26.85 -26.94
N ASN A 462 14.87 -26.93 -25.68
CA ASN A 462 15.34 -28.19 -25.09
C ASN A 462 14.15 -29.14 -24.90
N VAL A 463 14.30 -30.37 -25.36
CA VAL A 463 13.31 -31.44 -25.24
C VAL A 463 13.90 -32.60 -24.44
N ALA A 464 13.12 -33.65 -24.20
CA ALA A 464 13.61 -34.81 -23.45
C ALA A 464 14.85 -35.48 -24.09
N HIS A 465 15.50 -36.34 -23.31
CA HIS A 465 16.63 -37.17 -23.74
C HIS A 465 17.91 -36.41 -24.13
N ASP A 466 18.16 -35.24 -23.54
CA ASP A 466 19.30 -34.37 -23.84
C ASP A 466 19.35 -33.97 -25.33
N GLN A 467 18.19 -33.60 -25.87
CA GLN A 467 18.04 -33.18 -27.26
C GLN A 467 17.49 -31.76 -27.34
N ILE A 468 17.71 -31.13 -28.49
CA ILE A 468 17.16 -29.82 -28.85
C ILE A 468 16.37 -30.00 -30.12
N ILE A 469 15.21 -29.35 -30.20
CA ILE A 469 14.41 -29.34 -31.42
C ILE A 469 14.45 -27.96 -32.07
N GLN A 470 14.53 -27.93 -33.40
CA GLN A 470 14.34 -26.74 -34.22
C GLN A 470 13.25 -27.02 -35.25
N VAL A 471 12.21 -26.21 -35.27
CA VAL A 471 11.12 -26.29 -36.24
C VAL A 471 11.19 -25.09 -37.15
N THR A 472 11.27 -25.35 -38.45
CA THR A 472 11.33 -24.34 -39.52
C THR A 472 10.08 -24.44 -40.39
N SER A 473 9.98 -23.61 -41.43
CA SER A 473 8.93 -23.73 -42.45
C SER A 473 8.99 -25.05 -43.24
N VAL A 474 10.16 -25.72 -43.28
CA VAL A 474 10.41 -26.91 -44.11
C VAL A 474 10.29 -28.22 -43.30
N SER A 475 10.83 -28.26 -42.09
CA SER A 475 10.97 -29.49 -41.31
C SER A 475 11.08 -29.23 -39.81
N ALA A 476 10.80 -30.27 -39.02
CA ALA A 476 11.15 -30.36 -37.61
C ALA A 476 12.44 -31.19 -37.46
N ARG A 477 13.49 -30.60 -36.89
CA ARG A 477 14.84 -31.14 -36.78
C ARG A 477 15.18 -31.39 -35.33
N LEU A 478 15.54 -32.62 -35.00
CA LEU A 478 15.97 -33.04 -33.66
C LEU A 478 17.49 -33.16 -33.64
N VAL A 479 18.13 -32.52 -32.67
CA VAL A 479 19.58 -32.39 -32.55
C VAL A 479 20.02 -32.92 -31.19
N SER A 480 21.08 -33.72 -31.15
CA SER A 480 21.66 -34.20 -29.89
C SER A 480 22.55 -33.13 -29.25
N ILE A 481 22.37 -32.86 -27.96
CA ILE A 481 23.22 -31.91 -27.21
C ILE A 481 24.65 -32.43 -27.07
N GLN A 482 24.81 -33.75 -26.89
CA GLN A 482 26.13 -34.37 -26.67
C GLN A 482 27.05 -34.21 -27.88
N ASN A 483 26.53 -34.51 -29.08
CA ASN A 483 27.33 -34.54 -30.30
C ASN A 483 27.13 -33.30 -31.18
N LYS A 484 26.14 -32.44 -30.88
CA LYS A 484 25.72 -31.30 -31.72
C LYS A 484 25.49 -31.71 -33.17
N THR A 485 24.81 -32.84 -33.37
CA THR A 485 24.48 -33.40 -34.69
C THR A 485 22.99 -33.61 -34.83
N LEU A 486 22.48 -33.45 -36.05
CA LEU A 486 21.11 -33.84 -36.41
C LEU A 486 20.93 -35.35 -36.23
N VAL A 487 19.92 -35.75 -35.46
CA VAL A 487 19.59 -37.16 -35.18
C VAL A 487 18.29 -37.61 -35.83
N ALA A 488 17.31 -36.72 -35.99
CA ALA A 488 16.07 -36.99 -36.72
C ALA A 488 15.57 -35.74 -37.43
N GLU A 489 14.88 -35.93 -38.55
CA GLU A 489 14.19 -34.86 -39.28
C GLU A 489 12.82 -35.37 -39.73
N TRP A 490 11.77 -34.64 -39.38
CA TRP A 490 10.41 -34.91 -39.84
C TRP A 490 9.98 -33.83 -40.84
N LYS A 491 9.38 -34.27 -41.96
CA LYS A 491 8.86 -33.38 -43.01
C LYS A 491 7.37 -33.64 -43.22
N PRO A 492 6.57 -32.59 -43.49
CA PRO A 492 5.17 -32.76 -43.84
C PRO A 492 4.98 -33.61 -45.10
N PRO A 493 3.92 -34.43 -45.18
CA PRO A 493 3.56 -35.13 -46.41
C PRO A 493 3.32 -34.14 -47.56
N ASN A 494 3.84 -34.45 -48.75
CA ASN A 494 3.74 -33.63 -49.98
C ASN A 494 4.52 -32.31 -49.98
N ASP A 495 5.59 -32.18 -49.18
CA ASP A 495 6.46 -30.99 -49.14
C ASP A 495 5.70 -29.67 -48.89
N LYS A 496 4.56 -29.73 -48.19
CA LYS A 496 3.86 -28.54 -47.73
C LYS A 496 4.66 -27.84 -46.65
N SER A 497 4.61 -26.51 -46.61
CA SER A 497 5.25 -25.74 -45.55
C SER A 497 4.49 -25.87 -44.24
N ILE A 498 5.23 -25.99 -43.13
CA ILE A 498 4.71 -25.85 -41.77
C ILE A 498 4.22 -24.41 -41.59
N SER A 499 3.03 -24.23 -41.03
CA SER A 499 2.43 -22.90 -40.80
C SER A 499 2.42 -22.49 -39.32
N VAL A 500 2.13 -23.43 -38.42
CA VAL A 500 2.03 -23.18 -36.98
C VAL A 500 2.61 -24.37 -36.21
N VAL A 501 3.24 -24.10 -35.07
CA VAL A 501 3.87 -25.11 -34.21
C VAL A 501 3.53 -24.85 -32.75
N ALA A 502 3.31 -25.94 -32.01
CA ALA A 502 3.32 -25.96 -30.55
C ALA A 502 4.18 -27.15 -30.10
N CYS A 503 5.04 -26.92 -29.10
CA CYS A 503 5.98 -27.94 -28.62
C CYS A 503 6.12 -27.82 -27.10
N ASN A 504 6.16 -28.95 -26.42
CA ASN A 504 6.58 -29.07 -25.02
C ASN A 504 7.79 -30.02 -24.95
N THR A 505 8.13 -30.50 -23.76
CA THR A 505 9.32 -31.34 -23.55
C THR A 505 9.28 -32.68 -24.31
N ASN A 506 8.08 -33.27 -24.49
CA ASN A 506 7.92 -34.64 -25.01
C ASN A 506 7.04 -34.72 -26.27
N GLN A 507 6.31 -33.66 -26.59
CA GLN A 507 5.29 -33.64 -27.63
C GLN A 507 5.50 -32.46 -28.55
N LEU A 508 5.22 -32.67 -29.83
CA LEU A 508 5.26 -31.68 -30.87
C LEU A 508 3.97 -31.76 -31.70
N VAL A 509 3.29 -30.63 -31.87
CA VAL A 509 2.12 -30.52 -32.73
C VAL A 509 2.39 -29.47 -33.81
N LEU A 510 2.13 -29.84 -35.06
CA LEU A 510 2.42 -29.01 -36.24
C LEU A 510 1.16 -28.88 -37.09
N ALA A 511 0.93 -27.70 -37.65
CA ALA A 511 -0.08 -27.50 -38.67
C ALA A 511 0.56 -27.18 -40.04
N THR A 512 -0.06 -27.70 -41.11
CA THR A 512 0.19 -27.29 -42.50
C THR A 512 -1.14 -26.84 -43.13
N GLY A 513 -1.51 -25.58 -42.91
CA GLY A 513 -2.84 -25.07 -43.27
C GLY A 513 -3.92 -25.69 -42.37
N CYS A 514 -4.81 -26.51 -42.94
CA CYS A 514 -5.89 -27.19 -42.20
C CYS A 514 -5.48 -28.54 -41.58
N ALA A 515 -4.37 -29.14 -42.01
CA ALA A 515 -3.92 -30.44 -41.50
C ALA A 515 -3.07 -30.27 -40.25
N VAL A 516 -3.36 -31.04 -39.19
CA VAL A 516 -2.65 -31.02 -37.90
C VAL A 516 -2.02 -32.40 -37.67
N TYR A 517 -0.74 -32.40 -37.28
CA TYR A 517 0.08 -33.58 -37.03
C TYR A 517 0.58 -33.57 -35.59
N TYR A 518 0.43 -34.70 -34.89
CA TYR A 518 0.95 -34.92 -33.55
C TYR A 518 2.13 -35.91 -33.58
N LEU A 519 3.28 -35.42 -33.14
CA LEU A 519 4.55 -36.13 -33.05
C LEU A 519 4.93 -36.31 -31.57
N GLU A 520 5.36 -37.50 -31.20
CA GLU A 520 5.99 -37.78 -29.92
C GLU A 520 7.52 -37.76 -30.08
N ILE A 521 8.20 -37.08 -29.17
CA ILE A 521 9.66 -36.96 -29.14
C ILE A 521 10.19 -38.15 -28.33
N GLN A 522 10.99 -38.99 -29.00
CA GLN A 522 11.62 -40.17 -28.44
C GLN A 522 13.15 -40.08 -28.61
N PRO A 523 13.95 -40.91 -27.93
CA PRO A 523 15.39 -40.90 -28.08
C PRO A 523 15.81 -41.07 -29.54
N ASN A 524 16.37 -40.01 -30.13
CA ASN A 524 16.84 -39.93 -31.52
C ASN A 524 15.76 -40.16 -32.61
N GLU A 525 14.47 -40.02 -32.30
CA GLU A 525 13.39 -40.23 -33.28
C GLU A 525 12.19 -39.30 -33.03
N LEU A 526 11.50 -38.91 -34.12
CA LEU A 526 10.23 -38.19 -34.08
C LEU A 526 9.11 -39.10 -34.62
N ILE A 527 8.23 -39.57 -33.74
CA ILE A 527 7.21 -40.57 -34.09
C ILE A 527 5.84 -39.91 -34.31
N LEU A 528 5.28 -40.06 -35.50
CA LEU A 528 3.92 -39.59 -35.80
C LEU A 528 2.88 -40.49 -35.09
N LYS A 529 2.12 -39.92 -34.15
CA LYS A 529 1.09 -40.63 -33.39
C LYS A 529 -0.33 -40.38 -33.88
N GLY A 530 -0.60 -39.17 -34.35
CA GLY A 530 -1.93 -38.77 -34.80
C GLY A 530 -1.87 -37.73 -35.91
N ASN A 531 -2.89 -37.72 -36.76
CA ASN A 531 -3.13 -36.61 -37.68
C ASN A 531 -4.64 -36.39 -37.83
N THR A 532 -5.03 -35.15 -38.08
CA THR A 532 -6.41 -34.77 -38.39
C THR A 532 -6.41 -33.63 -39.41
N THR A 533 -7.54 -33.41 -40.08
CA THR A 533 -7.74 -32.26 -40.97
C THR A 533 -8.95 -31.49 -40.48
N LEU A 534 -8.75 -30.22 -40.13
CA LEU A 534 -9.79 -29.34 -39.64
C LEU A 534 -10.53 -28.66 -40.80
N ASP A 535 -11.70 -28.09 -40.50
CA ASP A 535 -12.58 -27.50 -41.51
C ASP A 535 -11.95 -26.26 -42.20
N VAL A 536 -11.10 -25.57 -41.47
CA VAL A 536 -10.50 -24.27 -41.82
C VAL A 536 -9.04 -24.24 -41.38
N GLU A 537 -8.28 -23.27 -41.87
CA GLU A 537 -6.85 -23.14 -41.56
C GLU A 537 -6.60 -22.87 -40.07
N VAL A 538 -5.50 -23.39 -39.56
CA VAL A 538 -5.06 -23.18 -38.18
C VAL A 538 -4.29 -21.87 -38.06
N ALA A 539 -4.69 -21.03 -37.11
CA ALA A 539 -4.07 -19.73 -36.82
C ALA A 539 -3.03 -19.81 -35.71
N CYS A 540 -3.33 -20.53 -34.63
CA CYS A 540 -2.44 -20.70 -33.47
C CYS A 540 -2.67 -22.05 -32.79
N LEU A 541 -1.63 -22.56 -32.11
CA LEU A 541 -1.63 -23.84 -31.40
C LEU A 541 -0.95 -23.69 -30.04
N ASP A 542 -1.39 -24.45 -29.05
CA ASP A 542 -0.69 -24.63 -27.78
C ASP A 542 -0.89 -26.03 -27.20
N ILE A 543 0.15 -26.56 -26.54
CA ILE A 543 0.17 -27.87 -25.87
C ILE A 543 0.88 -27.80 -24.51
N SER A 544 0.77 -26.65 -23.84
CA SER A 544 1.37 -26.44 -22.53
C SER A 544 0.79 -27.45 -21.52
N PRO A 545 1.63 -28.23 -20.80
CA PRO A 545 1.15 -29.22 -19.85
C PRO A 545 0.53 -28.53 -18.61
N LEU A 546 -0.66 -28.98 -18.22
CA LEU A 546 -1.38 -28.44 -17.06
C LEU A 546 -1.11 -29.27 -15.80
N GLY A 547 -0.75 -28.58 -14.71
CA GLY A 547 -0.41 -29.16 -13.40
C GLY A 547 1.11 -29.27 -13.14
N GLU A 548 1.51 -29.09 -11.89
CA GLU A 548 2.92 -29.07 -11.49
C GLU A 548 3.64 -30.39 -11.79
N GLY A 549 4.78 -30.31 -12.47
CA GLY A 549 5.64 -31.47 -12.78
C GLY A 549 5.21 -32.31 -13.98
N ASN A 550 4.10 -31.97 -14.65
CA ASN A 550 3.67 -32.69 -15.86
C ASN A 550 4.55 -32.31 -17.07
N THR A 551 4.98 -33.31 -17.82
CA THR A 551 5.82 -33.13 -19.02
C THR A 551 5.07 -33.38 -20.33
N THR A 552 3.82 -33.84 -20.24
CA THR A 552 2.93 -34.14 -21.36
C THR A 552 1.58 -33.47 -21.16
N SER A 553 0.99 -32.99 -22.24
CA SER A 553 -0.38 -32.51 -22.30
C SER A 553 -1.32 -33.61 -22.81
N GLU A 554 -2.56 -33.58 -22.30
CA GLU A 554 -3.68 -34.41 -22.76
C GLU A 554 -4.55 -33.66 -23.79
N LEU A 555 -4.37 -32.34 -23.89
CA LEU A 555 -5.16 -31.45 -24.71
C LEU A 555 -4.27 -30.62 -25.65
N VAL A 556 -4.83 -30.24 -26.80
CA VAL A 556 -4.28 -29.25 -27.72
C VAL A 556 -5.29 -28.12 -27.86
N ALA A 557 -4.85 -26.89 -27.60
CA ALA A 557 -5.64 -25.72 -27.91
C ALA A 557 -5.36 -25.27 -29.34
N VAL A 558 -6.42 -24.99 -30.11
CA VAL A 558 -6.35 -24.63 -31.53
C VAL A 558 -7.21 -23.40 -31.79
N GLY A 559 -6.61 -22.35 -32.33
CA GLY A 559 -7.33 -21.19 -32.89
C GLY A 559 -7.48 -21.34 -34.39
N LEU A 560 -8.69 -21.09 -34.90
CA LEU A 560 -9.04 -21.30 -36.31
C LEU A 560 -9.36 -20.01 -37.06
N TRP A 561 -8.99 -19.97 -38.35
CA TRP A 561 -9.37 -18.93 -39.30
C TRP A 561 -10.87 -19.00 -39.62
N THR A 562 -11.40 -17.98 -40.32
CA THR A 562 -12.75 -17.89 -40.94
C THR A 562 -13.95 -18.06 -40.02
N GLU A 563 -14.01 -19.15 -39.25
CA GLU A 563 -14.99 -19.42 -38.20
C GLU A 563 -14.68 -18.67 -36.90
N ILE A 564 -13.43 -18.25 -36.69
CA ILE A 564 -12.99 -17.47 -35.52
C ILE A 564 -13.40 -18.19 -34.23
N SER A 565 -12.89 -19.42 -34.11
CA SER A 565 -13.20 -20.33 -33.01
C SER A 565 -11.94 -20.78 -32.29
N ALA A 566 -12.08 -21.02 -30.98
CA ALA A 566 -11.09 -21.72 -30.16
C ALA A 566 -11.60 -23.15 -29.93
N ARG A 567 -10.82 -24.15 -30.31
CA ARG A 567 -11.15 -25.57 -30.14
C ARG A 567 -10.13 -26.24 -29.23
N LEU A 568 -10.61 -27.20 -28.44
CA LEU A 568 -9.77 -28.13 -27.67
C LEU A 568 -9.85 -29.51 -28.31
N LEU A 569 -8.70 -30.07 -28.65
CA LEU A 569 -8.58 -31.44 -29.18
C LEU A 569 -7.91 -32.34 -28.14
N ARG A 570 -8.28 -33.61 -28.07
CA ARG A 570 -7.65 -34.59 -27.17
C ARG A 570 -6.45 -35.25 -27.84
N LEU A 571 -5.39 -35.50 -27.08
CA LEU A 571 -4.26 -36.31 -27.51
C LEU A 571 -4.46 -37.77 -27.04
N PRO A 572 -4.05 -38.77 -27.84
CA PRO A 572 -3.29 -38.68 -29.09
C PRO A 572 -4.12 -38.65 -30.39
N ASP A 573 -5.44 -38.85 -30.30
CA ASP A 573 -6.33 -39.08 -31.44
C ASP A 573 -6.77 -37.80 -32.17
N LEU A 574 -6.54 -36.63 -31.57
CA LEU A 574 -6.95 -35.31 -32.06
C LEU A 574 -8.47 -35.20 -32.25
N SER A 575 -9.24 -35.89 -31.39
CA SER A 575 -10.69 -35.77 -31.36
C SER A 575 -11.13 -34.46 -30.72
N GLU A 576 -12.20 -33.85 -31.25
CA GLU A 576 -12.72 -32.58 -30.75
C GLU A 576 -13.40 -32.77 -29.38
N ALA A 577 -12.90 -32.08 -28.35
CA ALA A 577 -13.49 -32.06 -27.01
C ALA A 577 -14.49 -30.92 -26.85
N THR A 578 -14.10 -29.70 -27.22
CA THR A 578 -14.92 -28.49 -27.10
C THR A 578 -14.61 -27.54 -28.24
N LYS A 579 -15.64 -26.84 -28.69
CA LYS A 579 -15.58 -25.80 -29.70
C LYS A 579 -16.30 -24.57 -29.19
N GLU A 580 -15.58 -23.47 -29.11
CA GLU A 580 -16.09 -22.19 -28.63
C GLU A 580 -15.97 -21.13 -29.73
N LEU A 581 -17.08 -20.45 -30.01
CA LEU A 581 -17.13 -19.38 -31.01
C LEU A 581 -16.76 -18.05 -30.36
N LEU A 582 -15.68 -17.40 -30.81
CA LEU A 582 -15.22 -16.14 -30.23
C LEU A 582 -16.02 -14.95 -30.79
N GLY A 583 -16.48 -15.05 -32.03
CA GLY A 583 -17.27 -14.02 -32.72
C GLY A 583 -16.41 -12.89 -33.31
N GLY A 584 -17.00 -12.11 -34.23
CA GLY A 584 -16.32 -11.02 -34.94
C GLY A 584 -15.76 -11.43 -36.30
N GLU A 585 -14.88 -10.59 -36.87
CA GLU A 585 -14.20 -10.82 -38.16
C GLU A 585 -12.68 -11.01 -38.00
N ILE A 586 -12.15 -10.83 -36.79
CA ILE A 586 -10.71 -10.84 -36.50
C ILE A 586 -10.28 -12.22 -36.01
N ILE A 587 -9.25 -12.78 -36.62
CA ILE A 587 -8.75 -14.13 -36.31
C ILE A 587 -7.97 -14.20 -34.99
N PRO A 588 -7.95 -15.38 -34.32
CA PRO A 588 -7.01 -15.67 -33.25
C PRO A 588 -5.56 -15.60 -33.73
N ARG A 589 -4.66 -15.05 -32.91
CA ARG A 589 -3.22 -14.93 -33.22
C ARG A 589 -2.33 -15.66 -32.21
N SER A 590 -2.79 -15.81 -30.97
CA SER A 590 -2.08 -16.58 -29.95
C SER A 590 -3.09 -17.30 -29.06
N VAL A 591 -2.80 -18.54 -28.70
CA VAL A 591 -3.58 -19.32 -27.74
C VAL A 591 -2.62 -19.92 -26.72
N LEU A 592 -3.03 -20.02 -25.46
CA LEU A 592 -2.16 -20.53 -24.39
C LEU A 592 -3.00 -21.14 -23.26
N MET A 593 -2.65 -22.35 -22.84
CA MET A 593 -3.16 -22.99 -21.63
C MET A 593 -2.22 -22.71 -20.46
N ALA A 594 -2.73 -22.22 -19.34
CA ALA A 594 -1.93 -21.89 -18.17
C ALA A 594 -2.67 -22.21 -16.87
N SER A 595 -1.91 -22.48 -15.80
CA SER A 595 -2.45 -22.70 -14.45
C SER A 595 -2.03 -21.55 -13.53
N PHE A 596 -2.98 -20.95 -12.83
CA PHE A 596 -2.75 -19.91 -11.82
C PHE A 596 -3.44 -20.28 -10.51
N GLU A 597 -2.74 -20.19 -9.38
CA GLU A 597 -3.28 -20.50 -8.03
C GLU A 597 -4.09 -21.81 -7.94
N GLY A 598 -3.68 -22.85 -8.70
CA GLY A 598 -4.37 -24.15 -8.74
C GLY A 598 -5.55 -24.26 -9.73
N HIS A 599 -5.96 -23.17 -10.36
CA HIS A 599 -6.99 -23.13 -11.40
C HIS A 599 -6.40 -23.11 -12.81
N ASN A 600 -7.01 -23.82 -13.76
CA ASN A 600 -6.54 -23.86 -15.15
C ASN A 600 -7.37 -22.93 -16.02
N TYR A 601 -6.70 -22.26 -16.96
CA TYR A 601 -7.31 -21.31 -17.87
C TYR A 601 -6.86 -21.54 -19.32
N LEU A 602 -7.73 -21.19 -20.25
CA LEU A 602 -7.41 -21.03 -21.66
C LEU A 602 -7.43 -19.54 -22.00
N LEU A 603 -6.32 -19.03 -22.55
CA LEU A 603 -6.16 -17.65 -23.02
C LEU A 603 -6.12 -17.65 -24.54
N CYS A 604 -6.89 -16.77 -25.19
CA CYS A 604 -6.96 -16.66 -26.64
C CYS A 604 -6.93 -15.19 -27.07
N ALA A 605 -5.80 -14.75 -27.62
CA ALA A 605 -5.61 -13.40 -28.14
C ALA A 605 -5.93 -13.31 -29.63
N LEU A 606 -6.59 -12.21 -30.02
CA LEU A 606 -7.00 -11.88 -31.37
C LEU A 606 -6.04 -10.87 -32.02
N GLY A 607 -6.20 -10.66 -33.33
CA GLY A 607 -5.37 -9.73 -34.11
C GLY A 607 -5.63 -8.23 -33.88
N ASP A 608 -6.69 -7.86 -33.15
CA ASP A 608 -7.07 -6.48 -32.81
C ASP A 608 -6.61 -6.06 -31.41
N GLY A 609 -5.83 -6.91 -30.73
CA GLY A 609 -5.41 -6.72 -29.34
C GLY A 609 -6.48 -7.08 -28.31
N SER A 610 -7.65 -7.59 -28.73
CA SER A 610 -8.62 -8.22 -27.83
C SER A 610 -8.13 -9.61 -27.40
N MET A 611 -8.44 -10.01 -26.17
CA MET A 611 -8.16 -11.34 -25.64
C MET A 611 -9.39 -11.91 -24.93
N PHE A 612 -9.68 -13.18 -25.18
CA PHE A 612 -10.64 -13.96 -24.41
C PHE A 612 -9.91 -14.86 -23.43
N TYR A 613 -10.51 -15.08 -22.26
CA TYR A 613 -10.07 -16.12 -21.34
C TYR A 613 -11.25 -16.92 -20.79
N PHE A 614 -10.96 -18.17 -20.43
CA PHE A 614 -11.94 -19.16 -20.00
C PHE A 614 -11.35 -19.97 -18.86
N THR A 615 -12.20 -20.41 -17.93
CA THR A 615 -11.84 -21.49 -16.99
C THR A 615 -11.81 -22.81 -17.76
N LEU A 616 -10.74 -23.57 -17.62
CA LEU A 616 -10.51 -24.83 -18.31
C LEU A 616 -10.61 -26.01 -17.34
N ASN A 617 -11.52 -26.94 -17.61
CA ASN A 617 -11.51 -28.23 -16.92
C ASN A 617 -10.60 -29.21 -17.67
N LYS A 618 -9.50 -29.62 -17.04
CA LYS A 618 -8.50 -30.52 -17.63
C LYS A 618 -9.08 -31.90 -18.00
N GLU A 619 -9.97 -32.46 -17.17
CA GLU A 619 -10.50 -33.82 -17.37
C GLU A 619 -11.57 -33.84 -18.46
N SER A 620 -12.58 -32.97 -18.33
CA SER A 620 -13.70 -32.91 -19.28
C SER A 620 -13.33 -32.19 -20.58
N GLY A 621 -12.27 -31.38 -20.60
CA GLY A 621 -11.87 -30.58 -21.76
C GLY A 621 -12.89 -29.51 -22.11
N THR A 622 -13.68 -29.04 -21.14
CA THR A 622 -14.73 -28.02 -21.34
C THR A 622 -14.27 -26.64 -20.90
N LEU A 623 -14.77 -25.62 -21.59
CA LEU A 623 -14.54 -24.21 -21.29
C LEU A 623 -15.76 -23.60 -20.60
N SER A 624 -15.54 -22.86 -19.51
CA SER A 624 -16.56 -22.07 -18.82
C SER A 624 -16.09 -20.63 -18.57
N ASP A 625 -16.99 -19.77 -18.09
CA ASP A 625 -16.68 -18.41 -17.65
C ASP A 625 -15.96 -17.55 -18.70
N LYS A 626 -16.51 -17.55 -19.93
CA LYS A 626 -16.01 -16.73 -21.03
C LYS A 626 -15.96 -15.26 -20.63
N LYS A 627 -14.76 -14.68 -20.64
CA LYS A 627 -14.53 -13.25 -20.39
C LYS A 627 -13.67 -12.65 -21.50
N LYS A 628 -13.85 -11.36 -21.76
CA LYS A 628 -13.15 -10.60 -22.81
C LYS A 628 -12.44 -9.40 -22.18
N VAL A 629 -11.21 -9.14 -22.60
CA VAL A 629 -10.40 -7.97 -22.22
C VAL A 629 -9.71 -7.43 -23.47
N THR A 630 -9.35 -6.15 -23.49
CA THR A 630 -8.55 -5.55 -24.57
C THR A 630 -7.23 -5.08 -23.98
N LEU A 631 -6.12 -5.60 -24.51
CA LEU A 631 -4.77 -5.33 -24.01
C LEU A 631 -4.08 -4.24 -24.83
N GLY A 632 -4.22 -4.28 -26.15
CA GLY A 632 -3.61 -3.34 -27.09
C GLY A 632 -4.45 -3.15 -28.35
N THR A 633 -3.82 -2.62 -29.40
CA THR A 633 -4.42 -2.53 -30.74
C THR A 633 -3.74 -3.45 -31.75
N GLN A 634 -2.55 -3.96 -31.42
CA GLN A 634 -1.78 -4.89 -32.24
C GLN A 634 -2.05 -6.36 -31.87
N PRO A 635 -1.75 -7.31 -32.77
CA PRO A 635 -1.81 -8.74 -32.48
C PRO A 635 -0.94 -9.13 -31.29
N THR A 636 -1.57 -9.69 -30.25
CA THR A 636 -0.86 -10.06 -29.03
C THR A 636 -0.29 -11.49 -29.08
N VAL A 637 0.97 -11.66 -28.66
CA VAL A 637 1.62 -12.98 -28.48
C VAL A 637 1.73 -13.32 -27.00
N LEU A 638 1.27 -14.51 -26.61
CA LEU A 638 1.27 -14.96 -25.21
C LEU A 638 2.46 -15.88 -24.93
N ARG A 639 3.15 -15.65 -23.82
CA ARG A 639 4.29 -16.47 -23.36
C ARG A 639 4.22 -16.70 -21.85
N THR A 640 4.40 -17.95 -21.40
CA THR A 640 4.56 -18.24 -19.98
C THR A 640 5.96 -17.88 -19.51
N PHE A 641 6.06 -17.43 -18.26
CA PHE A 641 7.33 -17.28 -17.56
C PHE A 641 7.13 -17.50 -16.06
N ARG A 642 8.21 -17.75 -15.33
CA ARG A 642 8.18 -17.96 -13.89
C ARG A 642 8.87 -16.81 -13.18
N SER A 643 8.27 -16.30 -12.11
CA SER A 643 8.85 -15.29 -11.23
C SER A 643 8.60 -15.68 -9.77
N LEU A 644 9.64 -15.67 -8.93
CA LEU A 644 9.55 -15.96 -7.48
C LEU A 644 8.68 -17.19 -7.16
N SER A 645 8.88 -18.28 -7.91
CA SER A 645 8.14 -19.56 -7.85
C SER A 645 6.72 -19.61 -8.44
N THR A 646 6.13 -18.48 -8.82
CA THR A 646 4.79 -18.39 -9.46
C THR A 646 4.88 -18.39 -10.99
N THR A 647 3.89 -19.00 -11.66
CA THR A 647 3.79 -19.00 -13.12
C THR A 647 2.90 -17.86 -13.58
N ASN A 648 3.40 -17.04 -14.49
CA ASN A 648 2.73 -15.86 -15.03
C ASN A 648 2.75 -15.90 -16.57
N VAL A 649 1.92 -15.08 -17.20
CA VAL A 649 1.85 -14.97 -18.67
C VAL A 649 2.19 -13.55 -19.10
N PHE A 650 3.11 -13.41 -20.04
CA PHE A 650 3.45 -12.16 -20.69
C PHE A 650 2.71 -12.05 -22.03
N ALA A 651 1.96 -10.98 -22.19
CA ALA A 651 1.28 -10.58 -23.41
C ALA A 651 2.11 -9.53 -24.14
N CYS A 652 2.77 -9.96 -25.22
CA CYS A 652 3.58 -9.11 -26.10
C CYS A 652 2.66 -8.35 -27.05
N SER A 653 2.65 -7.02 -26.99
CA SER A 653 1.85 -6.12 -27.83
C SER A 653 2.48 -4.72 -27.85
N ASP A 654 1.82 -3.79 -28.54
CA ASP A 654 1.96 -2.32 -28.42
C ASP A 654 1.60 -1.77 -27.03
N ARG A 655 0.98 -2.59 -26.19
CA ARG A 655 0.76 -2.35 -24.77
C ARG A 655 1.12 -3.65 -24.04
N PRO A 656 2.41 -3.87 -23.71
CA PRO A 656 2.84 -5.12 -23.10
C PRO A 656 2.18 -5.29 -21.72
N THR A 657 1.69 -6.48 -21.42
CA THR A 657 0.93 -6.75 -20.20
C THR A 657 1.37 -8.07 -19.56
N VAL A 658 1.54 -8.09 -18.24
CA VAL A 658 1.66 -9.32 -17.46
C VAL A 658 0.29 -9.72 -16.92
N ILE A 659 -0.05 -10.99 -17.15
CA ILE A 659 -1.26 -11.64 -16.68
C ILE A 659 -0.85 -12.60 -15.57
N TYR A 660 -1.43 -12.40 -14.39
CA TYR A 660 -1.19 -13.21 -13.21
C TYR A 660 -2.51 -13.39 -12.44
N SER A 661 -2.50 -14.20 -11.39
CA SER A 661 -3.65 -14.31 -10.49
C SER A 661 -3.31 -13.76 -9.11
N SER A 662 -4.27 -13.06 -8.54
CA SER A 662 -4.26 -12.61 -7.15
C SER A 662 -5.66 -12.81 -6.57
N ASN A 663 -5.76 -13.50 -5.44
CA ASN A 663 -7.04 -13.83 -4.79
C ASN A 663 -8.03 -14.57 -5.73
N HIS A 664 -7.52 -15.56 -6.48
CA HIS A 664 -8.27 -16.39 -7.44
C HIS A 664 -8.91 -15.60 -8.60
N LYS A 665 -8.47 -14.36 -8.84
CA LYS A 665 -8.89 -13.51 -9.95
C LYS A 665 -7.69 -13.21 -10.86
N LEU A 666 -7.90 -13.22 -12.17
CA LEU A 666 -6.87 -12.79 -13.12
C LEU A 666 -6.72 -11.27 -13.09
N VAL A 667 -5.47 -10.81 -13.00
CA VAL A 667 -5.06 -9.41 -12.97
C VAL A 667 -4.18 -9.13 -14.18
N PHE A 668 -4.34 -7.94 -14.77
CA PHE A 668 -3.67 -7.48 -15.96
C PHE A 668 -2.88 -6.22 -15.60
N SER A 669 -1.55 -6.30 -15.62
CA SER A 669 -0.67 -5.19 -15.28
C SER A 669 0.22 -4.84 -16.45
N ASN A 670 0.14 -3.59 -16.89
CA ASN A 670 0.97 -3.11 -17.99
C ASN A 670 2.44 -3.14 -17.60
N VAL A 671 3.30 -3.40 -18.57
CA VAL A 671 4.75 -3.30 -18.42
C VAL A 671 5.18 -1.94 -18.96
N ASN A 672 6.11 -1.28 -18.27
CA ASN A 672 6.59 0.05 -18.60
C ASN A 672 7.60 0.00 -19.77
N MET A 673 7.12 -0.51 -20.89
CA MET A 673 7.81 -0.56 -22.17
C MET A 673 6.82 -0.17 -23.27
N LYS A 674 7.31 0.54 -24.28
CA LYS A 674 6.47 1.04 -25.39
C LYS A 674 5.84 -0.08 -26.21
N GLU A 675 6.62 -1.10 -26.51
CA GLU A 675 6.18 -2.23 -27.33
C GLU A 675 7.11 -3.42 -27.05
N VAL A 676 6.54 -4.62 -27.01
CA VAL A 676 7.29 -5.87 -26.99
C VAL A 676 6.67 -6.80 -28.01
N ASN A 677 7.46 -7.24 -28.99
CA ASN A 677 7.00 -8.14 -30.05
C ASN A 677 7.15 -9.60 -29.67
N HIS A 678 8.28 -9.93 -29.05
CA HIS A 678 8.61 -11.29 -28.63
C HIS A 678 9.29 -11.28 -27.27
N MET A 679 9.06 -12.35 -26.51
CA MET A 679 9.59 -12.52 -25.16
C MET A 679 9.95 -13.99 -24.94
N CYS A 680 11.03 -14.24 -24.20
CA CYS A 680 11.29 -15.55 -23.61
C CYS A 680 11.92 -15.40 -22.21
N SER A 681 11.70 -16.39 -21.34
CA SER A 681 12.44 -16.50 -20.09
C SER A 681 13.88 -16.88 -20.37
N LEU A 682 14.82 -16.28 -19.63
CA LEU A 682 16.25 -16.54 -19.73
C LEU A 682 16.83 -16.73 -18.33
N ASN A 683 17.32 -17.93 -18.02
CA ASN A 683 18.01 -18.17 -16.76
C ASN A 683 19.45 -18.58 -17.02
N ALA A 684 20.32 -17.58 -17.20
CA ALA A 684 21.74 -17.75 -17.51
C ALA A 684 22.62 -17.41 -16.29
N GLU A 685 23.89 -17.82 -16.32
CA GLU A 685 24.82 -17.56 -15.21
C GLU A 685 25.02 -16.07 -14.91
N ALA A 686 25.14 -15.23 -15.94
CA ALA A 686 25.23 -13.77 -15.79
C ALA A 686 23.86 -13.07 -15.68
N TYR A 687 22.79 -13.75 -16.10
CA TYR A 687 21.44 -13.21 -16.11
C TYR A 687 20.49 -14.20 -15.42
N PRO A 688 20.61 -14.34 -14.08
CA PRO A 688 19.74 -15.24 -13.33
C PRO A 688 18.29 -14.73 -13.35
N ASP A 689 17.33 -15.64 -13.46
CA ASP A 689 15.89 -15.37 -13.40
C ASP A 689 15.43 -14.15 -14.23
N SER A 690 16.03 -13.97 -15.42
CA SER A 690 15.83 -12.82 -16.29
C SER A 690 14.86 -13.11 -17.44
N LEU A 691 14.50 -12.07 -18.18
CA LEU A 691 13.69 -12.11 -19.38
C LEU A 691 14.50 -11.52 -20.54
N ALA A 692 14.36 -12.10 -21.72
CA ALA A 692 14.79 -11.47 -22.95
C ALA A 692 13.54 -10.93 -23.67
N LEU A 693 13.59 -9.67 -24.07
CA LEU A 693 12.49 -8.91 -24.68
C LEU A 693 12.97 -8.33 -26.01
N ALA A 694 12.25 -8.61 -27.10
CA ALA A 694 12.58 -8.08 -28.42
C ALA A 694 11.55 -7.02 -28.84
N THR A 695 12.07 -5.86 -29.24
CA THR A 695 11.34 -4.77 -29.88
C THR A 695 11.56 -4.83 -31.39
N ASP A 696 11.05 -3.85 -32.15
CA ASP A 696 11.36 -3.72 -33.57
C ASP A 696 12.84 -3.46 -33.86
N THR A 697 13.56 -2.86 -32.89
CA THR A 697 14.93 -2.35 -33.09
C THR A 697 16.00 -3.08 -32.28
N SER A 698 15.66 -3.63 -31.11
CA SER A 698 16.62 -4.14 -30.14
C SER A 698 16.11 -5.35 -29.34
N VAL A 699 17.05 -6.08 -28.74
CA VAL A 699 16.82 -7.09 -27.71
C VAL A 699 17.33 -6.57 -26.39
N THR A 700 16.44 -6.51 -25.40
CA THR A 700 16.75 -6.13 -24.03
C THR A 700 16.71 -7.37 -23.14
N ILE A 701 17.73 -7.55 -22.30
CA ILE A 701 17.79 -8.59 -21.27
C ILE A 701 17.68 -7.90 -19.92
N GLY A 702 16.75 -8.33 -19.09
CA GLY A 702 16.48 -7.69 -17.81
C GLY A 702 15.67 -8.55 -16.86
N THR A 703 15.73 -8.23 -15.58
CA THR A 703 14.84 -8.82 -14.57
C THR A 703 13.53 -8.05 -14.54
N ILE A 704 12.44 -8.76 -14.29
CA ILE A 704 11.13 -8.13 -14.08
C ILE A 704 10.99 -7.72 -12.63
N ASP A 705 10.45 -6.52 -12.40
CA ASP A 705 10.09 -6.09 -11.06
C ASP A 705 8.96 -6.96 -10.48
N GLU A 706 8.69 -6.79 -9.18
CA GLU A 706 7.56 -7.48 -8.54
C GLU A 706 6.24 -7.20 -9.30
N ILE A 707 5.49 -8.27 -9.55
CA ILE A 707 4.29 -8.23 -10.38
C ILE A 707 3.13 -7.64 -9.57
N GLN A 708 2.94 -6.33 -9.69
CA GLN A 708 1.89 -5.55 -9.02
C GLN A 708 1.28 -4.51 -9.96
N LYS A 709 0.05 -4.03 -9.67
CA LYS A 709 -0.60 -2.96 -10.44
C LYS A 709 0.19 -1.65 -10.36
N LEU A 710 0.60 -1.27 -9.15
CA LEU A 710 1.43 -0.11 -8.90
C LEU A 710 2.79 -0.60 -8.40
N HIS A 711 3.86 -0.19 -9.06
CA HIS A 711 5.21 -0.47 -8.59
C HIS A 711 5.67 0.65 -7.65
N ILE A 712 6.19 0.28 -6.49
CA ILE A 712 6.64 1.20 -5.45
C ILE A 712 8.14 1.03 -5.25
N ARG A 713 8.92 2.04 -5.62
CA ARG A 713 10.35 2.12 -5.28
C ARG A 713 10.53 2.89 -3.97
N THR A 714 11.33 2.34 -3.08
CA THR A 714 11.62 2.94 -1.77
C THR A 714 13.02 3.53 -1.73
N VAL A 715 13.13 4.77 -1.25
CA VAL A 715 14.41 5.44 -0.96
C VAL A 715 14.44 5.74 0.56
N PRO A 716 15.17 4.95 1.36
CA PRO A 716 15.23 5.16 2.80
C PRO A 716 16.03 6.42 3.13
N LEU A 717 15.50 7.27 4.01
CA LEU A 717 16.19 8.48 4.48
C LEU A 717 16.72 8.32 5.91
N GLN A 718 16.15 7.40 6.71
CA GLN A 718 16.47 7.21 8.12
C GLN A 718 16.20 8.45 9.00
N GLU A 719 15.39 9.38 8.48
CA GLU A 719 14.90 10.59 9.14
C GLU A 719 13.55 11.01 8.52
N SER A 720 12.70 11.71 9.26
CA SER A 720 11.34 12.04 8.80
C SER A 720 11.35 13.02 7.63
N ALA A 721 10.72 12.67 6.51
CA ALA A 721 10.46 13.60 5.41
C ALA A 721 9.16 14.37 5.64
N ARG A 722 9.17 15.70 5.49
CA ARG A 722 8.03 16.58 5.83
C ARG A 722 7.38 17.25 4.61
N ARG A 723 8.19 17.74 3.66
CA ARG A 723 7.74 18.47 2.46
C ARG A 723 8.59 18.13 1.25
N ILE A 724 8.00 18.13 0.06
CA ILE A 724 8.71 17.86 -1.20
C ILE A 724 8.32 18.84 -2.30
N ALA A 725 9.30 19.30 -3.07
CA ALA A 725 9.09 20.08 -4.28
C ALA A 725 10.03 19.59 -5.38
N TYR A 726 9.51 19.46 -6.60
CA TYR A 726 10.31 19.12 -7.78
C TYR A 726 10.77 20.39 -8.49
N GLN A 727 12.02 20.42 -8.95
CA GLN A 727 12.56 21.50 -9.76
C GLN A 727 13.03 20.94 -11.10
N GLU A 728 12.19 21.13 -12.12
CA GLU A 728 12.44 20.59 -13.45
C GLU A 728 13.71 21.18 -14.09
N GLN A 729 14.02 22.45 -13.87
CA GLN A 729 15.18 23.09 -14.50
C GLN A 729 16.51 22.47 -14.08
N SER A 730 16.58 22.01 -12.82
CA SER A 730 17.78 21.36 -12.27
C SER A 730 17.67 19.84 -12.24
N GLN A 731 16.51 19.26 -12.57
CA GLN A 731 16.25 17.82 -12.52
C GLN A 731 16.50 17.26 -11.10
N THR A 732 16.10 18.02 -10.07
CA THR A 732 16.27 17.66 -8.65
C THR A 732 14.98 17.80 -7.86
N PHE A 733 14.93 17.11 -6.72
CA PHE A 733 13.94 17.28 -5.68
C PHE A 733 14.52 18.07 -4.51
N GLY A 734 13.78 19.07 -4.03
CA GLY A 734 13.98 19.65 -2.71
C GLY A 734 13.12 18.90 -1.69
N VAL A 735 13.71 18.43 -0.60
CA VAL A 735 12.99 17.70 0.46
C VAL A 735 13.33 18.30 1.81
N VAL A 736 12.31 18.71 2.58
CA VAL A 736 12.49 19.08 3.98
C VAL A 736 12.46 17.83 4.84
N THR A 737 13.48 17.64 5.67
CA THR A 737 13.59 16.52 6.61
C THR A 737 13.80 16.98 8.05
N SER A 738 13.51 16.11 9.01
CA SER A 738 13.80 16.32 10.44
C SER A 738 14.38 15.04 11.06
N ARG A 739 15.55 15.15 11.69
CA ARG A 739 16.19 14.08 12.47
C ARG A 739 16.22 14.42 13.96
N ILE A 740 16.48 13.41 14.79
CA ILE A 740 16.64 13.58 16.24
C ILE A 740 18.12 13.56 16.59
N ASP A 741 18.59 14.62 17.23
CA ASP A 741 19.90 14.71 17.86
C ASP A 741 19.73 14.62 19.39
N ILE A 742 20.64 13.94 20.08
CA ILE A 742 20.61 13.75 21.53
C ILE A 742 21.66 14.66 22.16
N GLN A 743 21.27 15.40 23.20
CA GLN A 743 22.18 16.23 23.98
C GLN A 743 23.02 15.37 24.94
N ASP A 744 24.32 15.28 24.70
CA ASP A 744 25.27 14.60 25.59
C ASP A 744 26.31 15.56 26.19
N SER A 745 27.31 15.01 26.90
CA SER A 745 28.41 15.77 27.52
C SER A 745 29.32 16.51 26.54
N THR A 746 29.29 16.13 25.26
CA THR A 746 30.11 16.69 24.17
C THR A 746 29.32 17.66 23.28
N GLY A 747 27.99 17.59 23.29
CA GLY A 747 27.13 18.48 22.52
C GLY A 747 25.86 17.78 22.03
N LEU A 748 25.23 18.34 21.01
CA LEU A 748 24.17 17.69 20.26
C LEU A 748 24.79 16.77 19.21
N ASN A 749 24.49 15.47 19.31
CA ASN A 749 24.97 14.47 18.37
C ASN A 749 23.79 13.73 17.73
N PRO A 750 23.83 13.42 16.43
CA PRO A 750 22.78 12.63 15.79
C PRO A 750 22.56 11.29 16.48
N ALA A 751 21.30 10.94 16.75
CA ALA A 751 20.96 9.65 17.35
C ALA A 751 21.33 8.46 16.44
N ARG A 752 21.37 8.70 15.13
CA ARG A 752 21.78 7.74 14.09
C ARG A 752 22.27 8.43 12.84
N GLN A 753 22.91 7.66 11.97
CA GLN A 753 23.23 8.08 10.61
C GLN A 753 21.95 8.18 9.77
N SER A 754 21.79 9.29 9.06
CA SER A 754 20.64 9.60 8.22
C SER A 754 21.03 10.31 6.92
N ALA A 755 20.06 10.52 6.04
CA ALA A 755 20.24 11.21 4.75
C ALA A 755 20.96 12.57 4.89
N SER A 756 20.55 13.40 5.86
CA SER A 756 21.20 14.70 6.09
C SER A 756 22.66 14.59 6.52
N THR A 757 23.02 13.52 7.26
CA THR A 757 24.41 13.29 7.73
C THR A 757 25.32 12.64 6.68
N THR A 758 24.74 12.03 5.65
CA THR A 758 25.45 11.28 4.59
C THR A 758 25.49 12.00 3.25
N ALA A 759 24.93 13.20 3.18
CA ALA A 759 24.93 14.01 1.99
C ALA A 759 26.35 14.27 1.46
N GLN A 760 26.50 14.32 0.13
CA GLN A 760 27.79 14.57 -0.52
C GLN A 760 28.40 15.92 -0.11
N SER A 761 27.54 16.90 0.21
CA SER A 761 27.95 18.20 0.73
C SER A 761 26.95 18.72 1.77
N VAL A 762 27.48 19.34 2.82
CA VAL A 762 26.67 19.88 3.93
C VAL A 762 26.96 21.36 4.12
N THR A 763 25.91 22.17 4.24
CA THR A 763 26.00 23.55 4.72
C THR A 763 25.15 23.73 5.96
N VAL A 764 25.47 24.74 6.76
CA VAL A 764 24.74 25.08 7.98
C VAL A 764 24.32 26.54 7.91
N SER A 765 23.13 26.85 8.42
CA SER A 765 22.73 28.23 8.67
C SER A 765 23.73 28.88 9.65
N SER A 766 24.29 30.03 9.27
CA SER A 766 25.16 30.77 10.19
C SER A 766 24.35 31.29 11.37
N SER A 767 24.72 30.91 12.59
CA SER A 767 24.16 31.52 13.80
C SER A 767 24.26 33.03 13.68
N VAL A 768 23.13 33.74 13.67
CA VAL A 768 23.15 35.18 13.87
C VAL A 768 23.69 35.40 15.28
N GLY A 769 24.98 35.72 15.39
CA GLY A 769 25.49 36.32 16.60
C GLY A 769 24.65 37.58 16.88
N SER A 770 24.14 37.68 18.12
CA SER A 770 23.44 38.84 18.71
C SER A 770 21.91 38.96 18.54
N LEU A 771 21.16 38.10 19.24
CA LEU A 771 19.93 38.54 19.94
C LEU A 771 20.26 39.02 21.36
N ALA A 772 21.27 39.91 21.47
CA ALA A 772 21.58 40.63 22.70
C ALA A 772 21.49 42.13 22.46
N VAL A 773 20.93 42.82 23.46
CA VAL A 773 20.85 44.28 23.63
C VAL A 773 19.65 44.95 22.94
N GLY A 774 18.47 44.68 23.52
CA GLY A 774 17.53 45.77 23.78
C GLY A 774 18.25 46.91 24.51
N LYS A 775 18.06 48.13 24.01
CA LYS A 775 18.67 49.37 24.51
C LYS A 775 18.42 49.57 26.02
N SER A 776 19.52 49.81 26.73
CA SER A 776 19.67 50.63 27.94
C SER A 776 18.37 51.03 28.69
N GLY A 777 18.05 50.26 29.72
CA GLY A 777 17.18 50.66 30.82
C GLY A 777 17.53 49.82 32.05
N SER A 778 18.11 50.45 33.06
CA SER A 778 18.47 49.83 34.33
C SER A 778 17.25 49.20 35.01
N GLY A 779 17.18 47.87 35.03
CA GLY A 779 16.14 47.11 35.73
C GLY A 779 16.47 45.63 35.74
N SER A 780 16.74 45.09 36.94
CA SER A 780 17.07 43.70 37.20
C SER A 780 15.97 42.75 36.69
N VAL A 781 16.29 41.81 35.80
CA VAL A 781 15.54 40.54 35.64
C VAL A 781 16.55 39.42 35.39
N LEU A 782 16.67 38.54 36.38
CA LEU A 782 17.25 37.20 36.24
C LEU A 782 16.32 36.39 35.32
N GLY A 783 16.79 36.01 34.13
CA GLY A 783 16.15 35.00 33.26
C GLY A 783 17.14 33.87 33.07
N GLY A 784 16.77 32.66 33.51
CA GLY A 784 17.64 31.49 33.58
C GLY A 784 18.00 30.95 32.19
N SER A 785 19.30 30.74 31.97
CA SER A 785 19.73 29.66 31.09
C SER A 785 19.65 28.39 31.92
N ALA A 786 18.64 27.55 31.66
CA ALA A 786 18.63 26.20 32.19
C ALA A 786 19.91 25.49 31.74
N ALA A 787 20.55 24.74 32.64
CA ALA A 787 21.63 23.85 32.24
C ALA A 787 21.07 22.87 31.20
N PRO A 788 21.84 22.50 30.16
CA PRO A 788 21.37 21.51 29.18
C PRO A 788 21.06 20.21 29.92
N ASP A 789 19.81 19.75 29.83
CA ASP A 789 19.41 18.46 30.37
C ASP A 789 20.05 17.37 29.51
N TYR A 790 21.00 16.63 30.09
CA TYR A 790 21.65 15.52 29.42
C TYR A 790 20.64 14.43 29.07
N GLY A 791 20.67 13.96 27.83
CA GLY A 791 19.74 12.97 27.28
C GLY A 791 18.49 13.58 26.62
N GLN A 792 18.36 14.91 26.55
CA GLN A 792 17.26 15.54 25.84
C GLN A 792 17.35 15.32 24.32
N GLU A 793 16.24 14.89 23.72
CA GLU A 793 16.06 14.79 22.27
C GLU A 793 15.69 16.15 21.67
N VAL A 794 16.34 16.51 20.56
CA VAL A 794 16.11 17.77 19.83
C VAL A 794 15.94 17.48 18.34
N GLU A 795 14.85 17.99 17.75
CA GLU A 795 14.64 17.91 16.30
C GLU A 795 15.53 18.91 15.56
N ILE A 796 16.26 18.42 14.56
CA ILE A 796 17.07 19.22 13.64
C ILE A 796 16.51 19.11 12.22
N HIS A 797 16.09 20.24 11.66
CA HIS A 797 15.53 20.31 10.31
C HIS A 797 16.60 20.59 9.25
N ASN A 798 16.41 19.98 8.07
CA ASN A 798 17.31 20.14 6.92
C ASN A 798 16.51 20.34 5.62
N LEU A 799 17.10 21.04 4.66
CA LEU A 799 16.70 21.01 3.25
C LEU A 799 17.69 20.11 2.49
N LEU A 800 17.19 19.00 1.96
CA LEU A 800 17.93 18.09 1.11
C LEU A 800 17.69 18.41 -0.37
N ILE A 801 18.75 18.34 -1.16
CA ILE A 801 18.69 18.34 -2.63
C ILE A 801 19.00 16.93 -3.10
N ILE A 802 18.06 16.31 -3.78
CA ILE A 802 18.11 14.91 -4.20
C ILE A 802 18.03 14.84 -5.72
N ASP A 803 18.92 14.05 -6.33
CA ASP A 803 18.92 13.80 -7.77
C ASP A 803 17.66 13.02 -8.20
N GLN A 804 17.03 13.38 -9.32
CA GLN A 804 15.78 12.74 -9.72
C GLN A 804 15.93 11.27 -10.19
N ASN A 805 17.12 10.87 -10.65
CA ASN A 805 17.31 9.57 -11.30
C ASN A 805 17.85 8.55 -10.28
N THR A 806 18.94 8.94 -9.63
CA THR A 806 19.66 8.13 -8.65
C THR A 806 19.02 8.18 -7.27
N PHE A 807 18.33 9.28 -6.94
CA PHE A 807 17.85 9.59 -5.60
C PHE A 807 18.96 9.71 -4.55
N GLU A 808 20.20 9.97 -4.97
CA GLU A 808 21.29 10.30 -4.06
C GLU A 808 21.13 11.71 -3.49
N VAL A 809 21.55 11.90 -2.24
CA VAL A 809 21.53 13.18 -1.54
C VAL A 809 22.74 14.02 -1.95
N LEU A 810 22.54 14.93 -2.90
CA LEU A 810 23.58 15.81 -3.44
C LEU A 810 24.02 16.87 -2.42
N HIS A 811 23.07 17.40 -1.66
CA HIS A 811 23.32 18.47 -0.69
C HIS A 811 22.36 18.39 0.50
N ALA A 812 22.86 18.72 1.69
CA ALA A 812 22.04 18.96 2.88
C ALA A 812 22.34 20.34 3.46
N HIS A 813 21.32 21.18 3.59
CA HIS A 813 21.40 22.45 4.32
C HIS A 813 20.72 22.32 5.67
N GLN A 814 21.49 22.37 6.76
CA GLN A 814 20.99 22.28 8.12
C GLN A 814 20.54 23.66 8.63
N LEU A 815 19.34 23.71 9.20
CA LEU A 815 18.76 24.91 9.82
C LEU A 815 19.28 25.14 11.24
N MET A 816 18.89 26.26 11.85
CA MET A 816 19.30 26.60 13.22
C MET A 816 18.65 25.66 14.25
N GLN A 817 19.26 25.56 15.44
CA GLN A 817 18.63 24.86 16.56
C GLN A 817 17.27 25.51 16.89
N GLN A 818 16.24 24.71 17.16
CA GLN A 818 14.84 25.16 17.37
C GLN A 818 14.17 25.77 16.12
N GLU A 819 14.82 25.78 14.96
CA GLU A 819 14.21 26.23 13.72
C GLU A 819 13.60 25.06 12.93
N TYR A 820 12.28 25.07 12.81
CA TYR A 820 11.50 24.04 12.14
C TYR A 820 11.16 24.52 10.73
N ALA A 821 11.48 23.73 9.72
CA ALA A 821 11.00 23.96 8.35
C ALA A 821 9.58 23.44 8.18
N MET A 822 8.67 24.35 7.80
CA MET A 822 7.22 24.12 7.79
C MET A 822 6.65 23.98 6.37
N SER A 823 7.22 24.73 5.42
CA SER A 823 6.75 24.81 4.04
C SER A 823 7.91 24.87 3.04
N LEU A 824 7.66 24.38 1.83
CA LEU A 824 8.62 24.34 0.73
C LEU A 824 7.88 24.58 -0.60
N VAL A 825 8.45 25.40 -1.47
CA VAL A 825 8.01 25.55 -2.87
C VAL A 825 9.22 25.69 -3.80
N SER A 826 9.08 25.21 -5.03
CA SER A 826 10.03 25.44 -6.13
C SER A 826 9.35 26.28 -7.19
N CYS A 827 9.86 27.48 -7.47
CA CYS A 827 9.29 28.37 -8.49
C CYS A 827 10.27 29.43 -8.99
N THR A 828 9.88 30.11 -10.07
CA THR A 828 10.51 31.35 -10.55
C THR A 828 9.72 32.55 -10.02
N LEU A 829 10.40 33.65 -9.70
CA LEU A 829 9.76 34.85 -9.15
C LEU A 829 10.05 36.10 -10.00
N GLY A 830 9.02 36.94 -10.15
CA GLY A 830 9.06 38.17 -10.92
C GLY A 830 9.48 37.92 -12.36
N ASN A 831 10.47 38.68 -12.83
CA ASN A 831 11.09 38.50 -14.14
C ASN A 831 12.45 37.77 -14.04
N ASP A 832 12.78 37.20 -12.87
CA ASP A 832 14.04 36.48 -12.68
C ASP A 832 13.92 35.07 -13.32
N PRO A 833 14.78 34.71 -14.30
CA PRO A 833 14.71 33.42 -14.96
C PRO A 833 15.20 32.26 -14.07
N ASN A 834 15.84 32.56 -12.93
CA ASN A 834 16.34 31.53 -12.03
C ASN A 834 15.18 30.87 -11.28
N ALA A 835 15.23 29.55 -11.17
CA ALA A 835 14.32 28.77 -10.32
C ALA A 835 14.91 28.67 -8.91
N TYR A 836 14.07 28.89 -7.89
CA TYR A 836 14.48 28.92 -6.49
C TYR A 836 13.74 27.86 -5.68
N PHE A 837 14.44 27.27 -4.70
CA PHE A 837 13.81 26.56 -3.59
C PHE A 837 13.56 27.56 -2.46
N ILE A 838 12.31 27.70 -2.04
CA ILE A 838 11.92 28.66 -1.01
C ILE A 838 11.36 27.90 0.19
N VAL A 839 11.95 28.11 1.36
CA VAL A 839 11.62 27.42 2.60
C VAL A 839 11.03 28.40 3.61
N GLY A 840 9.86 28.08 4.14
CA GLY A 840 9.26 28.80 5.27
C GLY A 840 9.56 28.08 6.59
N THR A 841 10.05 28.83 7.58
CA THR A 841 10.47 28.29 8.88
C THR A 841 9.70 28.90 10.05
N ALA A 842 9.81 28.26 11.21
CA ALA A 842 9.32 28.72 12.50
C ALA A 842 10.37 28.47 13.58
N ASN A 843 10.55 29.41 14.51
CA ASN A 843 11.39 29.20 15.69
C ASN A 843 10.53 28.67 16.84
N VAL A 844 10.71 27.40 17.20
CA VAL A 844 9.85 26.66 18.13
C VAL A 844 10.51 26.60 19.51
N ASN A 845 9.94 27.35 20.46
CA ASN A 845 10.32 27.27 21.86
C ASN A 845 9.29 26.42 22.63
N PRO A 846 9.70 25.34 23.32
CA PRO A 846 8.79 24.53 24.15
C PRO A 846 7.99 25.29 25.21
N GLU A 847 8.47 26.45 25.66
CA GLU A 847 7.77 27.31 26.63
C GLU A 847 6.65 28.16 25.99
N GLU A 848 6.59 28.25 24.66
CA GLU A 848 5.60 29.04 23.93
C GLU A 848 4.49 28.16 23.35
N SER A 849 3.24 28.61 23.47
CA SER A 849 2.09 27.91 22.87
C SER A 849 2.01 28.03 21.35
N GLU A 850 2.65 29.05 20.77
CA GLU A 850 2.69 29.28 19.32
C GLU A 850 4.01 30.00 18.96
N PRO A 851 4.67 29.63 17.84
CA PRO A 851 5.85 30.33 17.36
C PRO A 851 5.56 31.81 17.06
N LYS A 852 6.36 32.70 17.65
CA LYS A 852 6.27 34.16 17.41
C LYS A 852 7.25 34.68 16.36
N GLN A 853 8.22 33.85 15.98
CA GLN A 853 9.30 34.20 15.06
C GLN A 853 9.49 33.08 14.04
N GLY A 854 9.93 33.44 12.83
CA GLY A 854 10.22 32.52 11.74
C GLY A 854 10.90 33.27 10.60
N ARG A 855 11.24 32.57 9.52
CA ARG A 855 11.91 33.16 8.35
C ARG A 855 11.39 32.56 7.04
N ILE A 856 11.58 33.27 5.94
CA ILE A 856 11.46 32.75 4.57
C ILE A 856 12.85 32.80 3.94
N LEU A 857 13.39 31.64 3.60
CA LEU A 857 14.72 31.45 3.04
C LEU A 857 14.61 31.12 1.55
N VAL A 858 15.34 31.84 0.70
CA VAL A 858 15.35 31.63 -0.75
C VAL A 858 16.71 31.05 -1.16
N PHE A 859 16.70 29.85 -1.70
CA PHE A 859 17.89 29.13 -2.14
C PHE A 859 17.94 28.96 -3.66
N HIS A 860 19.13 29.05 -4.22
CA HIS A 860 19.42 28.76 -5.61
C HIS A 860 20.40 27.59 -5.70
N TRP A 861 19.99 26.54 -6.40
CA TRP A 861 20.81 25.38 -6.70
C TRP A 861 21.42 25.55 -8.10
N ASN A 862 22.73 25.71 -8.16
CA ASN A 862 23.47 25.83 -9.42
C ASN A 862 24.86 25.19 -9.29
N GLU A 863 25.32 24.54 -10.35
CA GLU A 863 26.65 23.90 -10.42
C GLU A 863 26.96 23.02 -9.18
N ASN A 864 25.99 22.20 -8.75
CA ASN A 864 26.08 21.33 -7.57
C ASN A 864 26.33 22.06 -6.24
N LYS A 865 25.95 23.33 -6.15
CA LYS A 865 26.08 24.14 -4.95
C LYS A 865 24.76 24.82 -4.61
N LEU A 866 24.32 24.64 -3.36
CA LEU A 866 23.20 25.40 -2.82
C LEU A 866 23.68 26.73 -2.27
N THR A 867 23.07 27.83 -2.69
CA THR A 867 23.39 29.18 -2.26
C THR A 867 22.15 29.87 -1.71
N GLN A 868 22.23 30.43 -0.49
CA GLN A 868 21.17 31.28 0.04
C GLN A 868 21.23 32.64 -0.65
N VAL A 869 20.17 32.98 -1.39
CA VAL A 869 20.05 34.22 -2.17
C VAL A 869 19.40 35.34 -1.36
N SER A 870 18.35 35.01 -0.61
CA SER A 870 17.56 35.98 0.14
C SER A 870 17.03 35.37 1.43
N GLU A 871 16.75 36.24 2.39
CA GLU A 871 16.17 35.89 3.69
C GLU A 871 15.20 36.98 4.12
N LYS A 872 14.02 36.56 4.60
CA LYS A 872 13.00 37.47 5.12
C LYS A 872 12.53 37.02 6.49
N GLU A 873 12.80 37.83 7.52
CA GLU A 873 12.24 37.62 8.85
C GLU A 873 10.73 37.85 8.86
N ILE A 874 10.03 36.98 9.58
CA ILE A 874 8.58 37.02 9.77
C ILE A 874 8.21 36.83 11.24
N LYS A 875 7.04 37.35 11.62
CA LYS A 875 6.52 37.30 12.99
C LYS A 875 5.51 36.16 13.14
N GLY A 876 6.01 34.93 13.14
CA GLY A 876 5.21 33.71 13.26
C GLY A 876 5.80 32.56 12.47
N SER A 877 5.07 31.45 12.46
CA SER A 877 5.36 30.25 11.66
C SER A 877 4.86 30.41 10.24
N CYS A 878 5.69 30.07 9.24
CA CYS A 878 5.27 30.04 7.84
C CYS A 878 4.67 28.68 7.44
N TYR A 879 3.38 28.47 7.69
CA TYR A 879 2.72 27.16 7.51
C TYR A 879 2.63 26.69 6.06
N SER A 880 2.42 27.60 5.10
CA SER A 880 2.30 27.29 3.67
C SER A 880 2.88 28.38 2.78
N LEU A 881 3.42 27.96 1.64
CA LEU A 881 3.96 28.82 0.58
C LEU A 881 3.35 28.38 -0.76
N CYS A 882 3.03 29.37 -1.61
CA CYS A 882 2.54 29.11 -2.96
C CYS A 882 3.08 30.15 -3.94
N GLU A 883 3.39 29.73 -5.15
CA GLU A 883 3.63 30.64 -6.26
C GLU A 883 2.30 31.27 -6.68
N PHE A 884 2.32 32.57 -6.93
CA PHE A 884 1.13 33.33 -7.30
C PHE A 884 1.48 34.41 -8.32
N ASN A 885 1.34 34.10 -9.60
CA ASN A 885 1.51 35.03 -10.71
C ASN A 885 2.87 35.78 -10.67
N GLY A 886 3.96 35.05 -10.45
CA GLY A 886 5.32 35.57 -10.30
C GLY A 886 5.62 36.19 -8.93
N LYS A 887 4.68 36.13 -7.99
CA LYS A 887 4.84 36.57 -6.60
C LYS A 887 4.86 35.36 -5.66
N LEU A 888 5.23 35.60 -4.40
CA LEU A 888 5.23 34.58 -3.36
C LEU A 888 4.10 34.83 -2.37
N LEU A 889 3.14 33.93 -2.33
CA LEU A 889 2.08 33.94 -1.32
C LEU A 889 2.50 33.09 -0.12
N ALA A 890 2.36 33.62 1.09
CA ALA A 890 2.73 32.94 2.33
C ALA A 890 1.64 33.04 3.39
N SER A 891 1.39 31.94 4.10
CA SER A 891 0.58 31.95 5.33
C SER A 891 1.48 31.99 6.56
N ILE A 892 1.21 32.94 7.46
CA ILE A 892 2.01 33.23 8.64
C ILE A 892 1.07 33.41 9.84
N ASN A 893 0.97 32.41 10.72
CA ASN A 893 -0.03 32.33 11.80
C ASN A 893 -1.43 32.67 11.31
N SER A 894 -2.04 33.75 11.81
CA SER A 894 -3.38 34.22 11.43
C SER A 894 -3.41 35.04 10.13
N THR A 895 -2.25 35.25 9.48
CA THR A 895 -2.13 36.20 8.35
C THR A 895 -1.79 35.51 7.04
N VAL A 896 -2.37 35.99 5.95
CA VAL A 896 -1.97 35.61 4.58
C VAL A 896 -1.35 36.83 3.93
N ARG A 897 -0.14 36.67 3.40
CA ARG A 897 0.69 37.79 2.91
C ARG A 897 1.19 37.51 1.51
N LEU A 898 1.15 38.53 0.66
CA LEU A 898 1.73 38.48 -0.68
C LEU A 898 3.05 39.23 -0.70
N PHE A 899 4.10 38.59 -1.21
CA PHE A 899 5.43 39.15 -1.37
C PHE A 899 5.78 39.30 -2.84
N GLU A 900 6.21 40.49 -3.22
CA GLU A 900 6.81 40.78 -4.52
C GLU A 900 8.32 40.51 -4.47
N TRP A 901 8.84 39.94 -5.55
CA TRP A 901 10.28 39.74 -5.74
C TRP A 901 10.89 40.95 -6.46
N THR A 902 11.82 41.64 -5.79
CA THR A 902 12.43 42.86 -6.33
C THR A 902 13.66 42.56 -7.21
N ASN A 903 14.10 43.56 -7.98
CA ASN A 903 15.31 43.44 -8.81
C ASN A 903 16.59 43.24 -7.97
N GLU A 904 16.56 43.68 -6.71
CA GLU A 904 17.62 43.47 -5.72
C GLU A 904 17.61 42.06 -5.13
N LYS A 905 16.71 41.17 -5.59
CA LYS A 905 16.53 39.80 -5.09
C LYS A 905 16.09 39.76 -3.62
N GLU A 906 15.12 40.60 -3.27
CA GLU A 906 14.51 40.64 -1.94
C GLU A 906 12.99 40.44 -1.99
N LEU A 907 12.43 39.89 -0.90
CA LEU A 907 10.98 39.76 -0.71
C LEU A 907 10.42 41.02 -0.06
N ARG A 908 9.62 41.77 -0.82
CA ARG A 908 8.90 42.96 -0.35
C ARG A 908 7.43 42.64 -0.10
N LEU A 909 6.94 42.93 1.09
CA LEU A 909 5.52 42.76 1.41
C LEU A 909 4.68 43.73 0.59
N GLU A 910 3.68 43.21 -0.11
CA GLU A 910 2.76 44.00 -0.93
C GLU A 910 1.42 44.19 -0.23
N CYS A 911 0.75 43.10 0.17
CA CYS A 911 -0.53 43.17 0.86
C CYS A 911 -0.70 42.04 1.89
N SER A 912 -1.73 42.15 2.73
CA SER A 912 -2.00 41.21 3.81
C SER A 912 -3.49 41.08 4.12
N HIS A 913 -3.89 39.88 4.51
CA HIS A 913 -5.23 39.56 5.00
C HIS A 913 -5.14 38.92 6.39
N PHE A 914 -6.08 39.25 7.30
CA PHE A 914 -5.98 38.95 8.74
C PHE A 914 -7.19 38.20 9.32
N ASN A 915 -8.20 37.86 8.53
CA ASN A 915 -9.48 37.32 9.04
C ASN A 915 -9.45 35.78 9.20
N ASN A 916 -8.36 35.25 9.75
CA ASN A 916 -8.13 33.83 10.03
C ASN A 916 -7.73 33.66 11.50
N ILE A 917 -7.92 32.46 12.03
CA ILE A 917 -7.36 32.07 13.33
C ILE A 917 -5.93 31.59 13.12
N ILE A 918 -5.74 30.56 12.29
CA ILE A 918 -4.44 30.08 11.84
C ILE A 918 -4.61 29.58 10.40
N SER A 919 -3.96 30.21 9.43
CA SER A 919 -4.00 29.81 8.02
C SER A 919 -2.96 28.74 7.74
N LEU A 920 -3.38 27.48 7.75
CA LEU A 920 -2.51 26.31 7.58
C LEU A 920 -2.27 25.97 6.11
N PHE A 921 -3.28 26.13 5.25
CA PHE A 921 -3.24 25.66 3.86
C PHE A 921 -3.54 26.80 2.88
N LEU A 922 -2.84 26.77 1.74
CA LEU A 922 -3.01 27.72 0.64
C LEU A 922 -3.04 26.99 -0.70
N LYS A 923 -3.98 27.38 -1.56
CA LYS A 923 -4.05 26.96 -2.96
C LYS A 923 -4.40 28.16 -3.84
N THR A 924 -3.93 28.14 -5.08
CA THR A 924 -4.08 29.27 -6.01
C THR A 924 -4.63 28.76 -7.35
N LYS A 925 -5.48 29.57 -7.98
CA LYS A 925 -5.94 29.36 -9.36
C LYS A 925 -6.24 30.71 -10.01
N GLY A 926 -5.41 31.12 -10.97
CA GLY A 926 -5.50 32.46 -11.54
C GLY A 926 -5.33 33.55 -10.46
N ASP A 927 -6.34 34.38 -10.27
CA ASP A 927 -6.35 35.44 -9.24
C ASP A 927 -7.02 35.01 -7.92
N PHE A 928 -7.54 33.78 -7.84
CA PHE A 928 -8.17 33.25 -6.66
C PHE A 928 -7.18 32.55 -5.73
N ILE A 929 -7.41 32.73 -4.43
CA ILE A 929 -6.62 32.14 -3.35
C ILE A 929 -7.61 31.46 -2.40
N LEU A 930 -7.47 30.16 -2.23
CA LEU A 930 -8.22 29.39 -1.25
C LEU A 930 -7.36 29.20 0.01
N ILE A 931 -7.93 29.56 1.16
CA ILE A 931 -7.29 29.45 2.48
C ILE A 931 -8.01 28.38 3.27
N GLY A 932 -7.25 27.46 3.87
CA GLY A 932 -7.74 26.49 4.85
C GLY A 932 -7.27 26.90 6.24
N ASP A 933 -8.22 27.21 7.11
CA ASP A 933 -7.97 27.60 8.49
C ASP A 933 -7.95 26.39 9.43
N LEU A 934 -7.25 26.48 10.56
CA LEU A 934 -7.22 25.42 11.58
C LEU A 934 -8.62 25.00 12.05
N MET A 935 -9.57 25.93 12.22
CA MET A 935 -10.92 25.60 12.70
C MET A 935 -12.06 26.40 12.06
N ARG A 936 -11.76 27.36 11.16
CA ARG A 936 -12.76 28.15 10.41
C ARG A 936 -12.95 27.71 8.96
N SER A 937 -12.79 26.42 8.68
CA SER A 937 -13.00 25.85 7.34
C SER A 937 -12.24 26.61 6.23
N MET A 938 -12.89 26.87 5.10
CA MET A 938 -12.32 27.50 3.91
C MET A 938 -12.74 28.96 3.72
N THR A 939 -11.80 29.80 3.28
CA THR A 939 -12.04 31.19 2.85
C THR A 939 -11.47 31.41 1.46
N LEU A 940 -12.26 32.00 0.57
CA LEU A 940 -11.86 32.35 -0.80
C LEU A 940 -11.53 33.85 -0.87
N LEU A 941 -10.29 34.16 -1.23
CA LEU A 941 -9.86 35.51 -1.57
C LEU A 941 -9.67 35.66 -3.08
N GLN A 942 -9.80 36.89 -3.56
CA GLN A 942 -9.36 37.30 -4.88
C GLN A 942 -8.35 38.43 -4.75
N TYR A 943 -7.25 38.33 -5.48
CA TYR A 943 -6.29 39.41 -5.58
C TYR A 943 -6.74 40.43 -6.64
N LYS A 944 -6.86 41.70 -6.24
CA LYS A 944 -7.20 42.80 -7.16
C LYS A 944 -5.91 43.47 -7.63
N THR A 945 -5.41 43.04 -8.78
CA THR A 945 -4.15 43.55 -9.36
C THR A 945 -4.11 45.07 -9.50
N MET A 946 -5.24 45.72 -9.82
CA MET A 946 -5.32 47.18 -9.95
C MET A 946 -5.24 47.92 -8.60
N GLU A 947 -5.69 47.29 -7.53
CA GLU A 947 -5.71 47.86 -6.18
C GLU A 947 -4.50 47.44 -5.34
N GLY A 948 -3.83 46.36 -5.73
CA GLY A 948 -2.74 45.76 -4.95
C GLY A 948 -3.23 45.20 -3.60
N SER A 949 -4.47 44.70 -3.54
CA SER A 949 -5.15 44.30 -2.30
C SER A 949 -5.82 42.92 -2.44
N PHE A 950 -6.15 42.32 -1.30
CA PHE A 950 -7.01 41.13 -1.25
C PHE A 950 -8.45 41.52 -0.96
N GLU A 951 -9.38 40.95 -1.73
CA GLU A 951 -10.82 40.98 -1.45
C GLU A 951 -11.28 39.59 -0.98
N GLU A 952 -12.01 39.52 0.14
CA GLU A 952 -12.66 38.28 0.57
C GLU A 952 -13.95 38.11 -0.22
N ILE A 953 -14.02 37.06 -1.03
CA ILE A 953 -15.14 36.81 -1.94
C ILE A 953 -16.23 36.01 -1.24
N ALA A 954 -15.85 34.88 -0.63
CA ALA A 954 -16.78 34.00 0.04
C ALA A 954 -16.09 33.19 1.14
N ARG A 955 -16.88 32.72 2.11
CA ARG A 955 -16.42 31.92 3.24
C ARG A 955 -17.39 30.80 3.56
N ASP A 956 -16.86 29.64 3.97
CA ASP A 956 -17.64 28.62 4.67
C ASP A 956 -17.64 28.92 6.18
N TYR A 957 -18.84 29.08 6.74
CA TYR A 957 -19.02 29.43 8.15
C TYR A 957 -19.11 28.21 9.08
N ASN A 958 -19.08 26.99 8.52
CA ASN A 958 -19.03 25.78 9.34
C ASN A 958 -17.67 25.64 10.05
N PRO A 959 -17.65 25.19 11.33
CA PRO A 959 -16.42 24.99 12.07
C PRO A 959 -15.76 23.65 11.70
N ASN A 960 -15.12 23.59 10.54
CA ASN A 960 -14.36 22.42 10.08
C ASN A 960 -12.87 22.58 10.42
N TRP A 961 -12.27 21.52 10.99
CA TRP A 961 -10.85 21.50 11.36
C TRP A 961 -10.01 20.95 10.22
N MET A 962 -9.48 21.86 9.40
CA MET A 962 -8.94 21.51 8.09
C MET A 962 -7.66 20.67 8.19
N THR A 963 -7.52 19.72 7.27
CA THR A 963 -6.33 18.86 7.14
C THR A 963 -5.70 18.96 5.75
N ALA A 964 -6.51 19.24 4.72
CA ALA A 964 -6.07 19.57 3.38
C ALA A 964 -7.18 20.32 2.62
N ILE A 965 -6.81 21.10 1.60
CA ILE A 965 -7.73 21.80 0.70
C ILE A 965 -7.26 21.68 -0.75
N GLU A 966 -8.18 21.79 -1.71
CA GLU A 966 -7.85 21.89 -3.14
C GLU A 966 -8.89 22.70 -3.92
N ILE A 967 -8.46 23.38 -4.98
CA ILE A 967 -9.37 24.05 -5.93
C ILE A 967 -9.67 23.06 -7.05
N LEU A 968 -10.94 22.66 -7.20
CA LEU A 968 -11.37 21.74 -8.27
C LEU A 968 -11.67 22.52 -9.55
N ASP A 969 -12.44 23.59 -9.41
CA ASP A 969 -12.76 24.52 -10.48
C ASP A 969 -12.90 25.95 -9.95
N ASP A 970 -13.25 26.92 -10.81
CA ASP A 970 -13.35 28.35 -10.41
C ASP A 970 -14.41 28.62 -9.33
N ASP A 971 -15.42 27.74 -9.25
CA ASP A 971 -16.55 27.88 -8.33
C ASP A 971 -16.62 26.75 -7.28
N VAL A 972 -15.75 25.74 -7.36
CA VAL A 972 -15.87 24.48 -6.61
C VAL A 972 -14.57 24.15 -5.87
N PHE A 973 -14.67 24.01 -4.55
CA PHE A 973 -13.53 23.88 -3.64
C PHE A 973 -13.66 22.62 -2.79
N LEU A 974 -12.59 21.85 -2.69
CA LEU A 974 -12.52 20.60 -1.93
C LEU A 974 -11.83 20.82 -0.59
N GLY A 975 -12.42 20.30 0.48
CA GLY A 975 -11.87 20.33 1.82
C GLY A 975 -11.86 18.95 2.47
N ALA A 976 -10.83 18.66 3.26
CA ALA A 976 -10.78 17.52 4.17
C ALA A 976 -10.58 18.00 5.60
N GLU A 977 -11.13 17.27 6.57
CA GLU A 977 -11.11 17.65 7.99
C GLU A 977 -10.71 16.49 8.93
N ASN A 978 -10.48 16.79 10.21
CA ASN A 978 -9.87 15.89 11.18
C ASN A 978 -10.73 14.70 11.63
N SER A 979 -12.04 14.75 11.40
CA SER A 979 -13.01 13.67 11.65
C SER A 979 -13.12 12.68 10.48
N PHE A 980 -12.13 12.69 9.59
CA PHE A 980 -11.97 11.78 8.44
C PHE A 980 -13.03 11.96 7.33
N ASN A 981 -13.63 13.15 7.25
CA ASN A 981 -14.55 13.51 6.17
C ASN A 981 -13.87 14.34 5.08
N ILE A 982 -14.49 14.30 3.91
CA ILE A 982 -14.24 15.18 2.78
C ILE A 982 -15.55 15.91 2.44
N PHE A 983 -15.44 17.16 2.01
CA PHE A 983 -16.59 17.98 1.64
C PHE A 983 -16.24 18.93 0.50
N VAL A 984 -17.26 19.39 -0.20
CA VAL A 984 -17.13 20.31 -1.33
C VAL A 984 -17.97 21.54 -1.08
N CYS A 985 -17.32 22.69 -1.15
CA CYS A 985 -17.96 23.99 -1.12
C CYS A 985 -18.13 24.54 -2.53
N GLN A 986 -19.29 25.14 -2.81
CA GLN A 986 -19.55 25.86 -4.04
C GLN A 986 -19.86 27.33 -3.73
N LYS A 987 -19.26 28.28 -4.47
CA LYS A 987 -19.70 29.67 -4.41
C LYS A 987 -20.94 29.87 -5.29
N ASP A 988 -21.91 30.62 -4.79
CA ASP A 988 -23.06 31.03 -5.59
C ASP A 988 -22.85 32.45 -6.14
N SER A 989 -22.25 32.55 -7.33
CA SER A 989 -22.06 33.86 -7.98
C SER A 989 -23.35 34.46 -8.54
N ALA A 990 -24.42 33.66 -8.66
CA ALA A 990 -25.70 34.06 -9.22
C ALA A 990 -26.71 34.51 -8.14
N ALA A 991 -26.35 34.42 -6.86
CA ALA A 991 -27.24 34.79 -5.77
C ALA A 991 -27.63 36.29 -5.83
N ALA A 992 -28.88 36.57 -5.43
CA ALA A 992 -29.48 37.89 -5.61
C ALA A 992 -28.93 38.94 -4.65
N THR A 993 -28.44 38.52 -3.48
CA THR A 993 -27.90 39.40 -2.44
C THR A 993 -26.37 39.30 -2.34
N ASP A 994 -25.72 40.34 -1.82
CA ASP A 994 -24.28 40.30 -1.53
C ASP A 994 -23.96 39.33 -0.37
N GLU A 995 -24.90 39.19 0.58
CA GLU A 995 -24.75 38.29 1.73
C GLU A 995 -24.73 36.82 1.30
N GLU A 996 -25.65 36.39 0.44
CA GLU A 996 -25.65 35.03 -0.11
C GLU A 996 -24.41 34.77 -0.98
N ARG A 997 -23.95 35.75 -1.78
CA ARG A 997 -22.72 35.63 -2.57
C ARG A 997 -21.46 35.46 -1.71
N SER A 998 -21.47 35.99 -0.48
CA SER A 998 -20.37 35.88 0.47
C SER A 998 -20.32 34.54 1.22
N GLN A 999 -21.34 33.69 1.06
CA GLN A 999 -21.40 32.37 1.69
C GLN A 999 -21.02 31.28 0.68
N MET A 1000 -20.15 30.36 1.13
CA MET A 1000 -19.92 29.11 0.42
C MET A 1000 -20.83 28.04 1.00
N HIS A 1001 -21.58 27.35 0.14
CA HIS A 1001 -22.45 26.26 0.56
C HIS A 1001 -21.74 24.92 0.42
N GLU A 1002 -21.81 24.08 1.45
CA GLU A 1002 -21.41 22.67 1.37
C GLU A 1002 -22.41 21.93 0.47
N VAL A 1003 -21.99 21.59 -0.76
CA VAL A 1003 -22.81 20.89 -1.77
C VAL A 1003 -22.46 19.41 -1.91
N GLY A 1004 -21.36 18.98 -1.28
CA GLY A 1004 -20.94 17.59 -1.24
C GLY A 1004 -20.33 17.25 0.11
N GLN A 1005 -20.65 16.08 0.64
CA GLN A 1005 -20.22 15.62 1.95
C GLN A 1005 -20.04 14.09 1.91
N PHE A 1006 -18.92 13.59 2.43
CA PHE A 1006 -18.62 12.16 2.40
C PHE A 1006 -17.61 11.77 3.50
N HIS A 1007 -17.86 10.66 4.19
CA HIS A 1007 -16.90 10.10 5.14
C HIS A 1007 -15.96 9.09 4.47
N VAL A 1008 -14.67 9.42 4.46
CA VAL A 1008 -13.64 8.59 3.81
C VAL A 1008 -13.16 7.49 4.75
N GLY A 1009 -13.02 7.82 6.04
CA GLY A 1009 -12.56 6.87 7.06
C GLY A 1009 -11.04 6.85 7.25
N ASP A 1010 -10.32 7.81 6.66
CA ASP A 1010 -8.90 8.06 6.91
C ASP A 1010 -8.60 9.57 6.87
N MET A 1011 -7.49 9.98 7.47
CA MET A 1011 -7.08 11.39 7.52
C MET A 1011 -6.24 11.74 6.29
N MET A 1012 -6.67 12.75 5.53
CA MET A 1012 -5.97 13.21 4.32
C MET A 1012 -4.98 14.32 4.67
N ASN A 1013 -3.73 14.17 4.24
CA ASN A 1013 -2.69 15.18 4.50
C ASN A 1013 -2.42 16.08 3.30
N VAL A 1014 -2.66 15.60 2.08
CA VAL A 1014 -2.24 16.29 0.86
C VAL A 1014 -3.17 16.00 -0.31
N PHE A 1015 -3.50 17.05 -1.06
CA PHE A 1015 -4.14 16.99 -2.37
C PHE A 1015 -3.19 17.51 -3.45
N ARG A 1016 -3.15 16.84 -4.60
CA ARG A 1016 -2.41 17.26 -5.80
C ARG A 1016 -3.21 16.96 -7.06
N HIS A 1017 -3.26 17.93 -7.97
CA HIS A 1017 -3.71 17.70 -9.35
C HIS A 1017 -2.74 16.76 -10.07
N GLY A 1018 -3.28 15.81 -10.84
CA GLY A 1018 -2.50 14.85 -11.62
C GLY A 1018 -3.16 13.48 -11.69
N SER A 1019 -2.64 12.60 -12.55
CA SER A 1019 -3.09 11.21 -12.69
C SER A 1019 -1.88 10.28 -12.80
N LEU A 1020 -2.01 9.05 -12.30
CA LEU A 1020 -1.03 7.98 -12.48
C LEU A 1020 -1.22 7.22 -13.82
N VAL A 1021 -2.33 7.48 -14.51
CA VAL A 1021 -2.67 6.83 -15.77
C VAL A 1021 -2.21 7.72 -16.93
N MET A 1022 -1.74 7.08 -18.00
CA MET A 1022 -1.35 7.76 -19.22
C MET A 1022 -2.55 8.51 -19.82
N GLN A 1023 -2.45 9.83 -19.92
CA GLN A 1023 -3.52 10.68 -20.45
C GLN A 1023 -3.44 10.74 -21.99
N ASN A 1024 -4.03 9.76 -22.67
CA ASN A 1024 -4.27 9.88 -24.11
C ASN A 1024 -5.44 10.84 -24.35
N VAL A 1025 -5.12 12.12 -24.58
CA VAL A 1025 -6.09 13.17 -24.92
C VAL A 1025 -6.86 12.76 -26.19
N GLY A 1026 -8.10 12.29 -26.04
CA GLY A 1026 -9.00 11.91 -27.13
C GLY A 1026 -9.61 10.50 -27.05
N GLU A 1027 -9.14 9.62 -26.15
CA GLU A 1027 -9.62 8.22 -26.05
C GLU A 1027 -10.51 7.92 -24.83
N SER A 1028 -10.80 8.88 -23.94
CA SER A 1028 -11.58 8.59 -22.72
C SER A 1028 -13.06 8.32 -23.06
N SER A 1029 -13.50 7.07 -22.92
CA SER A 1029 -14.91 6.68 -23.02
C SER A 1029 -15.76 7.17 -21.83
N THR A 1030 -15.13 7.47 -20.70
CA THR A 1030 -15.77 7.91 -19.46
C THR A 1030 -15.88 9.44 -19.35
N PRO A 1031 -17.03 9.99 -18.93
CA PRO A 1031 -17.28 11.43 -18.91
C PRO A 1031 -16.76 12.08 -17.62
N THR A 1032 -15.53 11.79 -17.18
CA THR A 1032 -14.93 12.37 -15.96
C THR A 1032 -14.15 13.65 -16.28
N ARG A 1033 -14.16 14.65 -15.39
CA ARG A 1033 -13.42 15.91 -15.54
C ARG A 1033 -12.57 16.20 -14.31
N GLY A 1034 -11.34 16.66 -14.54
CA GLY A 1034 -10.38 16.91 -13.47
C GLY A 1034 -9.90 15.63 -12.78
N CYS A 1035 -8.75 15.71 -12.12
CA CYS A 1035 -8.11 14.56 -11.50
C CYS A 1035 -7.28 15.07 -10.31
N VAL A 1036 -7.77 14.82 -9.09
CA VAL A 1036 -7.08 15.20 -7.86
C VAL A 1036 -6.75 13.95 -7.06
N LEU A 1037 -5.46 13.68 -6.92
CA LEU A 1037 -4.94 12.62 -6.07
C LEU A 1037 -4.84 13.12 -4.62
N PHE A 1038 -5.07 12.22 -3.68
CA PHE A 1038 -4.86 12.46 -2.25
C PHE A 1038 -4.03 11.36 -1.59
N GLY A 1039 -3.24 11.75 -0.58
CA GLY A 1039 -2.48 10.84 0.27
C GLY A 1039 -2.97 10.90 1.72
N THR A 1040 -3.04 9.74 2.38
CA THR A 1040 -3.57 9.63 3.76
C THR A 1040 -2.53 9.22 4.80
N VAL A 1041 -2.89 9.41 6.08
CA VAL A 1041 -2.12 8.91 7.22
C VAL A 1041 -2.05 7.38 7.25
N GLY A 1042 -3.05 6.66 6.76
CA GLY A 1042 -3.01 5.20 6.62
C GLY A 1042 -2.18 4.69 5.43
N GLY A 1043 -1.57 5.58 4.64
CA GLY A 1043 -0.79 5.23 3.46
C GLY A 1043 -1.65 4.91 2.22
N ALA A 1044 -2.94 5.23 2.26
CA ALA A 1044 -3.80 5.09 1.10
C ALA A 1044 -3.56 6.25 0.12
N ILE A 1045 -3.65 5.94 -1.16
CA ILE A 1045 -3.72 6.93 -2.24
C ILE A 1045 -5.10 6.80 -2.84
N GLY A 1046 -5.81 7.92 -2.99
CA GLY A 1046 -7.08 7.91 -3.70
C GLY A 1046 -7.20 9.05 -4.69
N LEU A 1047 -8.31 9.04 -5.40
CA LEU A 1047 -8.61 9.92 -6.49
C LEU A 1047 -9.99 10.53 -6.30
N VAL A 1048 -10.11 11.83 -6.58
CA VAL A 1048 -11.38 12.55 -6.73
C VAL A 1048 -11.47 13.12 -8.14
N THR A 1049 -12.60 12.90 -8.80
CA THR A 1049 -12.92 13.46 -10.13
C THR A 1049 -14.35 13.97 -10.19
N GLN A 1050 -14.62 14.95 -11.05
CA GLN A 1050 -15.97 15.49 -11.27
C GLN A 1050 -16.72 14.67 -12.32
N ILE A 1051 -18.01 14.46 -12.10
CA ILE A 1051 -18.90 13.73 -13.00
C ILE A 1051 -20.16 14.57 -13.36
N PRO A 1052 -20.74 14.37 -14.57
CA PRO A 1052 -21.99 15.01 -14.96
C PRO A 1052 -23.16 14.53 -14.09
N GLN A 1053 -24.19 15.38 -13.96
CA GLN A 1053 -25.38 15.09 -13.16
C GLN A 1053 -26.09 13.79 -13.59
N ASP A 1054 -26.38 13.63 -14.88
CA ASP A 1054 -27.06 12.43 -15.40
C ASP A 1054 -26.30 11.13 -15.04
N PHE A 1055 -24.96 11.21 -15.01
CA PHE A 1055 -24.11 10.08 -14.65
C PHE A 1055 -24.07 9.85 -13.14
N TYR A 1056 -24.06 10.91 -12.33
CA TYR A 1056 -24.18 10.83 -10.89
C TYR A 1056 -25.50 10.16 -10.47
N GLU A 1057 -26.64 10.57 -11.04
CA GLU A 1057 -27.94 10.00 -10.72
C GLU A 1057 -27.99 8.50 -11.03
N PHE A 1058 -27.46 8.10 -12.19
CA PHE A 1058 -27.34 6.69 -12.56
C PHE A 1058 -26.44 5.90 -11.60
N LEU A 1059 -25.26 6.42 -11.27
CA LEU A 1059 -24.33 5.75 -10.36
C LEU A 1059 -24.86 5.70 -8.93
N MET A 1060 -25.65 6.68 -8.50
CA MET A 1060 -26.29 6.69 -7.19
C MET A 1060 -27.33 5.57 -7.07
N ASP A 1061 -28.14 5.36 -8.12
CA ASP A 1061 -29.09 4.24 -8.18
C ASP A 1061 -28.35 2.89 -8.15
N LEU A 1062 -27.26 2.77 -8.92
CA LEU A 1062 -26.40 1.58 -8.90
C LEU A 1062 -25.79 1.34 -7.51
N GLN A 1063 -25.28 2.39 -6.85
CA GLN A 1063 -24.71 2.32 -5.51
C GLN A 1063 -25.74 1.83 -4.48
N ASN A 1064 -26.95 2.41 -4.51
CA ASN A 1064 -28.04 2.00 -3.63
C ASN A 1064 -28.41 0.53 -3.84
N LYS A 1065 -28.46 0.07 -5.10
CA LYS A 1065 -28.75 -1.33 -5.40
C LYS A 1065 -27.63 -2.25 -4.94
N LEU A 1066 -26.37 -1.90 -5.18
CA LEU A 1066 -25.20 -2.64 -4.70
C LEU A 1066 -25.18 -2.78 -3.18
N ALA A 1067 -25.45 -1.70 -2.46
CA ALA A 1067 -25.51 -1.70 -1.00
C ALA A 1067 -26.57 -2.67 -0.45
N THR A 1068 -27.64 -2.95 -1.19
CA THR A 1068 -28.66 -3.95 -0.79
C THR A 1068 -28.24 -5.41 -1.08
N VAL A 1069 -27.48 -5.64 -2.14
CA VAL A 1069 -27.10 -7.00 -2.60
C VAL A 1069 -25.81 -7.48 -1.91
N ILE A 1070 -24.88 -6.58 -1.63
CA ILE A 1070 -23.61 -6.89 -0.97
C ILE A 1070 -23.84 -7.09 0.53
N LYS A 1071 -23.48 -8.27 1.03
CA LYS A 1071 -23.50 -8.58 2.45
C LYS A 1071 -22.30 -7.93 3.14
N SER A 1072 -22.54 -6.85 3.87
CA SER A 1072 -21.53 -6.18 4.68
C SER A 1072 -21.03 -7.04 5.83
N VAL A 1073 -19.71 -7.08 6.04
CA VAL A 1073 -19.11 -7.71 7.22
C VAL A 1073 -19.38 -6.84 8.45
N GLY A 1074 -19.89 -7.46 9.51
CA GLY A 1074 -20.44 -6.76 10.67
C GLY A 1074 -21.86 -6.23 10.46
N LYS A 1075 -22.47 -6.46 9.28
CA LYS A 1075 -23.79 -5.95 8.89
C LYS A 1075 -23.94 -4.42 9.09
N ILE A 1076 -22.84 -3.69 8.88
CA ILE A 1076 -22.87 -2.22 8.92
C ILE A 1076 -23.45 -1.71 7.62
N GLU A 1077 -24.37 -0.75 7.68
CA GLU A 1077 -24.92 -0.11 6.48
C GLU A 1077 -23.89 0.80 5.82
N HIS A 1078 -23.79 0.73 4.49
CA HIS A 1078 -22.88 1.57 3.70
C HIS A 1078 -23.19 3.06 3.87
N SER A 1079 -24.47 3.43 3.84
CA SER A 1079 -24.95 4.80 4.06
C SER A 1079 -24.53 5.35 5.42
N TYR A 1080 -24.65 4.54 6.49
CA TYR A 1080 -24.20 4.91 7.83
C TYR A 1080 -22.68 5.15 7.88
N TRP A 1081 -21.90 4.31 7.19
CA TRP A 1081 -20.46 4.45 7.16
C TRP A 1081 -20.01 5.71 6.41
N ARG A 1082 -20.62 5.97 5.24
CA ARG A 1082 -20.27 7.14 4.40
C ARG A 1082 -20.92 8.44 4.84
N ALA A 1083 -21.90 8.40 5.75
CA ALA A 1083 -22.50 9.59 6.36
C ALA A 1083 -21.44 10.50 6.99
N PHE A 1084 -21.48 11.77 6.65
CA PHE A 1084 -20.64 12.82 7.20
C PHE A 1084 -20.86 12.91 8.71
N HIS A 1085 -19.78 12.88 9.49
CA HIS A 1085 -19.88 12.85 10.95
C HIS A 1085 -18.77 13.67 11.59
N THR A 1086 -19.18 14.64 12.40
CA THR A 1086 -18.31 15.40 13.31
C THR A 1086 -18.91 15.36 14.71
N ASP A 1087 -18.18 15.91 15.68
CA ASP A 1087 -18.70 16.07 17.05
C ASP A 1087 -19.97 16.94 17.12
N ILE A 1088 -20.23 17.74 16.08
CA ILE A 1088 -21.33 18.72 16.05
C ILE A 1088 -22.52 18.20 15.24
N LYS A 1089 -22.28 17.58 14.08
CA LYS A 1089 -23.34 17.17 13.16
C LYS A 1089 -23.10 15.79 12.56
N THR A 1090 -24.20 15.14 12.19
CA THR A 1090 -24.19 13.92 11.39
C THR A 1090 -25.19 14.08 10.26
N GLU A 1091 -24.72 14.01 9.03
CA GLU A 1091 -25.50 14.24 7.81
C GLU A 1091 -25.26 13.08 6.83
N ASN A 1092 -26.24 12.81 5.97
CA ASN A 1092 -26.08 11.76 4.96
C ASN A 1092 -25.03 12.17 3.93
N ALA A 1093 -24.40 11.19 3.29
CA ALA A 1093 -23.51 11.49 2.16
C ALA A 1093 -24.29 12.10 1.00
N GLU A 1094 -23.77 13.18 0.42
CA GLU A 1094 -24.35 13.89 -0.73
C GLU A 1094 -23.24 14.34 -1.67
N GLY A 1095 -23.53 14.42 -2.97
CA GLY A 1095 -22.59 14.95 -3.98
C GLY A 1095 -21.39 14.06 -4.30
N PHE A 1096 -21.27 12.89 -3.66
CA PHE A 1096 -20.19 11.92 -3.85
C PHE A 1096 -20.71 10.51 -4.16
N ILE A 1097 -20.07 9.84 -5.11
CA ILE A 1097 -20.22 8.41 -5.39
C ILE A 1097 -18.98 7.66 -4.88
N ASP A 1098 -19.21 6.59 -4.12
CA ASP A 1098 -18.18 5.69 -3.62
C ASP A 1098 -17.74 4.70 -4.71
N GLY A 1099 -16.64 5.02 -5.36
CA GLY A 1099 -16.05 4.21 -6.42
C GLY A 1099 -15.64 2.82 -5.96
N ASP A 1100 -15.18 2.67 -4.73
CA ASP A 1100 -14.79 1.36 -4.18
C ASP A 1100 -16.00 0.40 -4.14
N LEU A 1101 -17.20 0.93 -3.84
CA LEU A 1101 -18.43 0.15 -3.87
C LEU A 1101 -18.87 -0.15 -5.31
N ILE A 1102 -18.79 0.83 -6.22
CA ILE A 1102 -19.15 0.62 -7.63
C ILE A 1102 -18.27 -0.46 -8.27
N GLU A 1103 -16.96 -0.44 -8.03
CA GLU A 1103 -16.02 -1.40 -8.61
C GLU A 1103 -16.19 -2.82 -8.06
N SER A 1104 -16.66 -2.96 -6.82
CA SER A 1104 -16.97 -4.26 -6.22
C SER A 1104 -18.06 -5.04 -6.98
N PHE A 1105 -18.83 -4.39 -7.86
CA PHE A 1105 -19.74 -5.07 -8.79
C PHE A 1105 -19.01 -6.12 -9.62
N LEU A 1106 -17.77 -5.85 -10.06
CA LEU A 1106 -16.96 -6.76 -10.88
C LEU A 1106 -16.54 -8.03 -10.13
N ASP A 1107 -16.64 -8.03 -8.79
CA ASP A 1107 -16.31 -9.16 -7.93
C ASP A 1107 -17.55 -10.00 -7.56
N LEU A 1108 -18.74 -9.59 -7.98
CA LEU A 1108 -19.97 -10.33 -7.71
C LEU A 1108 -20.11 -11.58 -8.59
N SER A 1109 -20.79 -12.60 -8.06
CA SER A 1109 -21.22 -13.76 -8.85
C SER A 1109 -22.21 -13.34 -9.96
N PRO A 1110 -22.24 -14.03 -11.12
CA PRO A 1110 -23.15 -13.69 -12.23
C PRO A 1110 -24.62 -13.52 -11.83
N ASP A 1111 -25.11 -14.36 -10.91
CA ASP A 1111 -26.49 -14.29 -10.41
C ASP A 1111 -26.78 -12.96 -9.67
N LYS A 1112 -25.82 -12.49 -8.88
CA LYS A 1112 -25.91 -11.21 -8.16
C LYS A 1112 -25.74 -10.02 -9.09
N MET A 1113 -24.85 -10.11 -10.08
CA MET A 1113 -24.73 -9.08 -11.11
C MET A 1113 -26.06 -8.91 -11.85
N LYS A 1114 -26.72 -10.02 -12.18
CA LYS A 1114 -28.04 -10.00 -12.80
C LYS A 1114 -29.11 -9.42 -11.87
N GLU A 1115 -29.11 -9.76 -10.58
CA GLU A 1115 -30.01 -9.17 -9.59
C GLU A 1115 -29.87 -7.64 -9.49
N VAL A 1116 -28.64 -7.13 -9.56
CA VAL A 1116 -28.36 -5.68 -9.59
C VAL A 1116 -28.88 -5.06 -10.90
N SER A 1117 -28.55 -5.67 -12.05
CA SER A 1117 -28.95 -5.21 -13.38
C SER A 1117 -30.47 -5.14 -13.53
N ASP A 1118 -31.19 -6.22 -13.16
CA ASP A 1118 -32.65 -6.30 -13.22
C ASP A 1118 -33.30 -5.26 -12.29
N GLY A 1119 -32.62 -4.87 -11.20
CA GLY A 1119 -33.05 -3.84 -10.26
C GLY A 1119 -32.95 -2.41 -10.80
N LEU A 1120 -32.08 -2.14 -11.78
CA LEU A 1120 -31.90 -0.83 -12.42
C LEU A 1120 -32.84 -0.60 -13.60
N GLY A 1121 -33.53 -1.65 -14.06
CA GLY A 1121 -34.51 -1.61 -15.14
C GLY A 1121 -34.16 -2.54 -16.31
N GLN A 1122 -35.18 -2.99 -17.05
CA GLN A 1122 -35.05 -4.01 -18.12
C GLN A 1122 -34.15 -3.60 -19.30
N THR A 1123 -33.77 -2.33 -19.41
CA THR A 1123 -32.91 -1.81 -20.49
C THR A 1123 -31.41 -1.89 -20.18
N VAL A 1124 -31.03 -2.08 -18.90
CA VAL A 1124 -29.62 -2.14 -18.48
C VAL A 1124 -29.19 -3.60 -18.45
N THR A 1125 -28.18 -3.96 -19.23
CA THR A 1125 -27.61 -5.32 -19.25
C THR A 1125 -26.37 -5.40 -18.37
N VAL A 1126 -26.08 -6.61 -17.87
CA VAL A 1126 -24.86 -6.89 -17.10
C VAL A 1126 -23.62 -6.51 -17.93
N GLU A 1127 -23.60 -6.82 -19.23
CA GLU A 1127 -22.50 -6.49 -20.13
C GLU A 1127 -22.25 -4.97 -20.24
N TYR A 1128 -23.30 -4.16 -20.26
CA TYR A 1128 -23.18 -2.71 -20.26
C TYR A 1128 -22.56 -2.21 -18.95
N LEU A 1129 -23.02 -2.71 -17.80
CA LEU A 1129 -22.48 -2.33 -16.49
C LEU A 1129 -21.02 -2.73 -16.34
N VAL A 1130 -20.66 -3.97 -16.72
CA VAL A 1130 -19.28 -4.44 -16.69
C VAL A 1130 -18.38 -3.52 -17.50
N LYS A 1131 -18.75 -3.22 -18.75
CA LYS A 1131 -17.94 -2.34 -19.60
C LYS A 1131 -17.78 -0.94 -19.02
N MET A 1132 -18.87 -0.35 -18.52
CA MET A 1132 -18.84 0.99 -17.93
C MET A 1132 -17.94 1.05 -16.69
N ILE A 1133 -18.02 0.04 -15.82
CA ILE A 1133 -17.23 -0.01 -14.58
C ILE A 1133 -15.77 -0.32 -14.89
N GLU A 1134 -15.48 -1.19 -15.86
CA GLU A 1134 -14.12 -1.40 -16.36
C GLU A 1134 -13.51 -0.09 -16.89
N ASP A 1135 -14.27 0.73 -17.62
CA ASP A 1135 -13.79 2.04 -18.08
C ASP A 1135 -13.54 3.01 -16.91
N LEU A 1136 -14.31 2.94 -15.81
CA LEU A 1136 -14.03 3.70 -14.58
C LEU A 1136 -12.77 3.19 -13.87
N THR A 1137 -12.53 1.88 -13.82
CA THR A 1137 -11.33 1.32 -13.15
C THR A 1137 -10.02 1.72 -13.82
N ARG A 1138 -10.09 2.19 -15.08
CA ARG A 1138 -8.94 2.66 -15.86
C ARG A 1138 -8.52 4.10 -15.55
N ILE A 1139 -9.28 4.85 -14.74
CA ILE A 1139 -8.93 6.24 -14.42
C ILE A 1139 -7.83 6.37 -13.35
N HIS A 1140 -7.47 5.26 -12.66
CA HIS A 1140 -6.57 5.26 -11.51
C HIS A 1140 -5.62 4.05 -11.44
#